data_AF-A0A919H7Y0-F1
#
_entry.id   AF-A0A919H7Y0-F1
#
_cell.length_a   1.000
_cell.length_b   1.000
_cell.length_c   1.000
_cell.angle_alpha   90.00
_cell.angle_beta   90.00
_cell.angle_gamma   90.00
#
_symmetry.space_group_name_H-M   'P 1'
#
loop_
_entity.id
_entity.type
_entity.pdbx_description
1 polymer ?
#
loop_
_entity_poly.entity_id
_entity_poly.type
_entity_poly.pdbx_seq_one_letter_code
_entity_poly.pdbx_strand_id
1 'polypeptide(L)'
;MPELNLWLDAHARAATVRLLPASDAGDPAVPMWGSGFFVAPGWVVTAAHVLRPHLAGDRNLTFAVCGETQANDAIPVRARLAQWLITDPGATEVPPGEDLALVRLLDDDAEHECVWLVDRAVQHVGGVVAYGYRPGEGGHPEAVSWSGDAEINVRDGSYGLRFKPDVDFPAGVSGGPLLDPDTGAVVALIKSRRRQRDGGLAVSIAALRRFGPLYGEVMRAHDAWHGRTSGSAGSTWVDAQQAVVTGNRPTGGEEWTPHDRRAALRRLAALPAPPDGPTVAILARQAISGNRWPQEGPELHTWRDGHGLLYEGGRPMDSMIMLRYLQLVSLYVHRRGGDVDSLTDWVQERLHRHTWPHMAAFVTDARLPASLEPGKEDSGRIVIPYPGPGEGPTVAVLLDPVIGSEPAHFFWQVWVDDGEGEPELQAEDRSTHGHRPGDLVQALRRPLMDVFQRRDRAGRPVPLEIALPAEYFDIAVHRWRLNDIAALDDTYHLGAQRRVVLRALERRGEPDKKWLSRWGAIGEQRQLTGWRVPEPGVSPSAGQFRDASNNAVPVICRSVGQGLGRTALRLALESGHGVALWRVDGHGSGGCSDSCEDLHAKTKWLFEPLESVTELPDRLRQLRQEISERHVDRRWAEPLALLYDDPRRPLPAEDTTPLDAPL
;
A
#
# COMPACT_ATOMS: atom_id res chain seq x y z
N MET A 1 -14.99 0.17 -35.74
CA MET A 1 -15.06 -0.05 -34.28
C MET A 1 -15.35 -1.52 -34.06
N PRO A 2 -14.70 -2.20 -33.10
CA PRO A 2 -15.00 -3.61 -32.85
C PRO A 2 -16.44 -3.73 -32.32
N GLU A 3 -17.30 -4.45 -33.04
CA GLU A 3 -18.61 -4.85 -32.51
C GLU A 3 -18.37 -5.81 -31.34
N LEU A 4 -19.03 -5.56 -30.20
CA LEU A 4 -18.94 -6.45 -29.05
C LEU A 4 -19.50 -7.83 -29.42
N ASN A 5 -18.81 -8.88 -28.98
CA ASN A 5 -19.31 -10.24 -29.13
C ASN A 5 -20.70 -10.38 -28.46
N LEU A 6 -21.67 -10.93 -29.19
CA LEU A 6 -23.07 -11.06 -28.75
C LEU A 6 -23.21 -11.78 -27.38
N TRP A 7 -22.32 -12.73 -27.08
CA TRP A 7 -22.34 -13.43 -25.78
C TRP A 7 -21.87 -12.52 -24.64
N LEU A 8 -20.82 -11.72 -24.85
CA LEU A 8 -20.37 -10.75 -23.85
C LEU A 8 -21.43 -9.68 -23.59
N ASP A 9 -22.14 -9.23 -24.64
CA ASP A 9 -23.25 -8.29 -24.48
C ASP A 9 -24.37 -8.89 -23.59
N ALA A 10 -24.78 -10.12 -23.88
CA ALA A 10 -25.82 -10.81 -23.11
C ALA A 10 -25.42 -10.98 -21.64
N HIS A 11 -24.19 -11.45 -21.36
CA HIS A 11 -23.74 -11.58 -19.98
C HIS A 11 -23.59 -10.22 -19.26
N ALA A 12 -23.11 -9.18 -19.95
CA ALA A 12 -22.98 -7.85 -19.37
C ALA A 12 -24.34 -7.25 -18.99
N ARG A 13 -25.36 -7.44 -19.84
CA ARG A 13 -26.75 -7.05 -19.52
C ARG A 13 -27.31 -7.83 -18.34
N ALA A 14 -27.15 -9.16 -18.34
CA ALA A 14 -27.63 -10.04 -17.27
C ALA A 14 -27.00 -9.70 -15.91
N ALA A 15 -25.73 -9.27 -15.89
CA ALA A 15 -25.04 -8.87 -14.67
C ALA A 15 -25.37 -7.42 -14.23
N THR A 16 -25.96 -6.59 -15.10
CA THR A 16 -26.28 -5.20 -14.80
C THR A 16 -27.63 -5.10 -14.10
N VAL A 17 -27.70 -4.27 -13.06
CA VAL A 17 -28.88 -4.13 -12.19
C VAL A 17 -29.28 -2.66 -12.01
N ARG A 18 -30.54 -2.44 -11.63
CA ARG A 18 -31.05 -1.16 -11.14
C ARG A 18 -31.25 -1.19 -9.63
N LEU A 19 -30.99 -0.06 -8.99
CA LEU A 19 -31.22 0.15 -7.56
C LEU A 19 -32.55 0.88 -7.34
N LEU A 20 -33.36 0.37 -6.42
CA LEU A 20 -34.73 0.83 -6.16
C LEU A 20 -34.94 0.98 -4.64
N PRO A 21 -35.86 1.84 -4.18
CA PRO A 21 -36.37 1.79 -2.80
C PRO A 21 -36.86 0.40 -2.41
N ALA A 22 -36.79 0.08 -1.12
CA ALA A 22 -37.50 -1.08 -0.59
C ALA A 22 -39.02 -0.85 -0.74
N SER A 23 -39.66 -1.63 -1.59
CA SER A 23 -41.12 -1.75 -1.65
C SER A 23 -41.47 -3.23 -1.55
N ASP A 24 -42.61 -3.53 -0.94
CA ASP A 24 -43.17 -4.88 -0.95
C ASP A 24 -43.67 -5.16 -2.36
N ALA A 25 -42.81 -5.79 -3.17
CA ALA A 25 -43.06 -6.36 -4.51
C ALA A 25 -43.83 -5.48 -5.52
N GLY A 26 -43.09 -4.92 -6.49
CA GLY A 26 -43.62 -4.77 -7.85
C GLY A 26 -44.53 -3.58 -8.12
N ASP A 27 -44.39 -2.45 -7.42
CA ASP A 27 -44.96 -1.20 -7.93
C ASP A 27 -44.03 -0.62 -9.01
N PRO A 28 -44.39 -0.74 -10.32
CA PRO A 28 -43.58 -0.20 -11.39
C PRO A 28 -43.46 1.32 -11.34
N ALA A 29 -44.26 2.03 -10.51
CA ALA A 29 -44.25 3.48 -10.36
C ALA A 29 -43.06 4.04 -9.55
N VAL A 30 -42.26 3.19 -8.89
CA VAL A 30 -41.18 3.65 -8.00
C VAL A 30 -39.93 4.00 -8.82
N PRO A 31 -39.44 5.24 -8.78
CA PRO A 31 -38.30 5.67 -9.58
C PRO A 31 -37.00 4.99 -9.11
N MET A 32 -36.21 4.54 -10.07
CA MET A 32 -34.86 4.01 -9.81
C MET A 32 -33.91 5.08 -9.26
N TRP A 33 -32.99 4.66 -8.40
CA TRP A 33 -31.92 5.51 -7.86
C TRP A 33 -30.74 5.62 -8.82
N GLY A 34 -30.42 4.51 -9.49
CA GLY A 34 -29.27 4.41 -10.38
C GLY A 34 -29.01 2.96 -10.78
N SER A 35 -27.83 2.73 -11.35
CA SER A 35 -27.41 1.43 -11.87
C SER A 35 -26.29 0.82 -11.02
N GLY A 36 -26.12 -0.48 -11.14
CA GLY A 36 -25.01 -1.23 -10.53
C GLY A 36 -24.79 -2.51 -11.32
N PHE A 37 -23.91 -3.37 -10.83
CA PHE A 37 -23.68 -4.68 -11.44
C PHE A 37 -23.14 -5.69 -10.43
N PHE A 38 -23.48 -6.96 -10.65
CA PHE A 38 -22.99 -8.08 -9.87
C PHE A 38 -21.51 -8.34 -10.16
N VAL A 39 -20.73 -8.40 -9.08
CA VAL A 39 -19.29 -8.73 -9.14
C VAL A 39 -18.96 -10.07 -8.52
N ALA A 40 -19.77 -10.53 -7.57
CA ALA A 40 -19.63 -11.82 -6.91
C ALA A 40 -20.99 -12.22 -6.32
N PRO A 41 -21.17 -13.48 -5.87
CA PRO A 41 -22.40 -13.90 -5.21
C PRO A 41 -22.81 -13.01 -4.04
N GLY A 42 -24.01 -12.45 -4.17
CA GLY A 42 -24.59 -11.50 -3.20
C GLY A 42 -23.92 -10.13 -3.18
N TRP A 43 -23.01 -9.81 -4.10
CA TRP A 43 -22.24 -8.57 -4.11
C TRP A 43 -22.49 -7.74 -5.38
N VAL A 44 -22.91 -6.50 -5.17
CA VAL A 44 -23.13 -5.50 -6.23
C VAL A 44 -22.21 -4.31 -6.01
N VAL A 45 -21.63 -3.81 -7.10
CA VAL A 45 -20.89 -2.53 -7.14
C VAL A 45 -21.78 -1.46 -7.77
N THR A 46 -21.74 -0.25 -7.20
CA THR A 46 -22.37 0.95 -7.77
C THR A 46 -21.57 2.19 -7.40
N ALA A 47 -21.94 3.36 -7.92
CA ALA A 47 -21.35 4.63 -7.53
C ALA A 47 -21.90 5.09 -6.17
N ALA A 48 -21.03 5.57 -5.28
CA ALA A 48 -21.46 5.97 -3.93
C ALA A 48 -22.46 7.13 -3.95
N HIS A 49 -22.32 8.06 -4.90
CA HIS A 49 -23.24 9.19 -5.05
C HIS A 49 -24.66 8.77 -5.45
N VAL A 50 -24.86 7.57 -6.01
CA VAL A 50 -26.21 7.02 -6.26
C VAL A 50 -26.93 6.74 -4.94
N LEU A 51 -26.19 6.23 -3.95
CA LEU A 51 -26.75 5.85 -2.65
C LEU A 51 -26.74 7.00 -1.64
N ARG A 52 -25.79 7.93 -1.74
CA ARG A 52 -25.59 9.03 -0.78
C ARG A 52 -26.87 9.81 -0.44
N PRO A 53 -27.70 10.25 -1.41
CA PRO A 53 -28.92 11.00 -1.11
C PRO A 53 -29.94 10.23 -0.26
N HIS A 54 -29.90 8.90 -0.32
CA HIS A 54 -30.87 8.02 0.33
C HIS A 54 -30.36 7.44 1.65
N LEU A 55 -29.04 7.24 1.78
CA LEU A 55 -28.43 6.50 2.90
C LEU A 55 -27.57 7.36 3.84
N ALA A 56 -27.38 8.66 3.56
CA ALA A 56 -26.58 9.53 4.43
C ALA A 56 -27.18 9.68 5.84
N GLY A 57 -28.52 9.67 5.95
CA GLY A 57 -29.23 9.74 7.23
C GLY A 57 -29.36 8.40 7.97
N ASP A 58 -29.45 7.29 7.22
CA ASP A 58 -29.47 5.92 7.76
C ASP A 58 -28.76 4.96 6.79
N ARG A 59 -27.55 4.54 7.18
CA ARG A 59 -26.73 3.62 6.39
C ARG A 59 -27.20 2.17 6.44
N ASN A 60 -28.10 1.82 7.37
CA ASN A 60 -28.64 0.47 7.51
C ASN A 60 -29.98 0.30 6.78
N LEU A 61 -30.51 1.35 6.17
CA LEU A 61 -31.74 1.30 5.39
C LEU A 61 -31.65 0.21 4.32
N THR A 62 -32.62 -0.70 4.33
CA THR A 62 -32.75 -1.73 3.28
C THR A 62 -33.35 -1.10 2.02
N PHE A 63 -32.86 -1.53 0.87
CA PHE A 63 -33.37 -1.17 -0.45
C PHE A 63 -33.45 -2.41 -1.34
N ALA A 64 -33.81 -2.26 -2.61
CA ALA A 64 -33.94 -3.37 -3.54
C ALA A 64 -32.98 -3.24 -4.74
N VAL A 65 -32.52 -4.40 -5.22
CA VAL A 65 -31.72 -4.56 -6.42
C VAL A 65 -32.52 -5.41 -7.39
N CYS A 66 -32.61 -5.00 -8.65
CA CYS A 66 -33.36 -5.73 -9.67
C CYS A 66 -32.55 -5.85 -10.96
N GLY A 67 -32.42 -7.07 -11.49
CA GLY A 67 -31.80 -7.36 -12.78
C GLY A 67 -32.77 -7.29 -13.95
N GLU A 68 -32.29 -7.77 -15.10
CA GLU A 68 -33.11 -8.06 -16.29
C GLU A 68 -33.91 -9.35 -16.09
N THR A 69 -34.92 -9.62 -16.92
CA THR A 69 -35.79 -10.81 -16.82
C THR A 69 -35.06 -12.15 -16.84
N GLN A 70 -33.82 -12.22 -17.34
CA GLN A 70 -33.01 -13.45 -17.29
C GLN A 70 -32.24 -13.64 -15.98
N ALA A 71 -32.13 -12.61 -15.15
CA ALA A 71 -31.51 -12.67 -13.83
C ALA A 71 -32.60 -12.55 -12.75
N ASN A 72 -32.88 -13.65 -12.06
CA ASN A 72 -33.88 -13.73 -10.99
C ASN A 72 -35.30 -13.28 -11.41
N ASP A 73 -35.71 -13.55 -12.66
CA ASP A 73 -37.03 -13.22 -13.23
C ASP A 73 -37.46 -11.73 -13.06
N ALA A 74 -36.51 -10.80 -13.00
CA ALA A 74 -36.75 -9.39 -12.65
C ALA A 74 -37.47 -9.17 -11.30
N ILE A 75 -37.34 -10.13 -10.36
CA ILE A 75 -37.85 -10.02 -9.00
C ILE A 75 -36.87 -9.16 -8.19
N PRO A 76 -37.32 -8.03 -7.59
CA PRO A 76 -36.47 -7.21 -6.75
C PRO A 76 -35.99 -7.96 -5.51
N VAL A 77 -34.67 -7.99 -5.30
CA VAL A 77 -34.02 -8.64 -4.15
C VAL A 77 -33.63 -7.58 -3.13
N ARG A 78 -33.92 -7.83 -1.85
CA ARG A 78 -33.55 -6.92 -0.77
C ARG A 78 -32.03 -6.85 -0.60
N ALA A 79 -31.52 -5.66 -0.35
CA ALA A 79 -30.09 -5.38 -0.22
C ALA A 79 -29.81 -4.28 0.81
N ARG A 80 -28.56 -4.19 1.24
CA ARG A 80 -28.06 -3.14 2.13
C ARG A 80 -26.69 -2.63 1.69
N LEU A 81 -26.36 -1.40 2.06
CA LEU A 81 -25.01 -0.88 1.92
C LEU A 81 -24.07 -1.65 2.85
N ALA A 82 -23.06 -2.31 2.29
CA ALA A 82 -22.00 -2.93 3.07
C ALA A 82 -20.96 -1.86 3.45
N GLN A 83 -20.44 -1.13 2.45
CA GLN A 83 -19.48 -0.05 2.66
C GLN A 83 -19.48 0.89 1.45
N TRP A 84 -19.15 2.16 1.66
CA TRP A 84 -18.76 3.10 0.60
C TRP A 84 -17.41 3.76 0.94
N LEU A 85 -16.79 4.42 -0.04
CA LEU A 85 -15.50 5.10 0.14
C LEU A 85 -15.62 6.59 0.47
N ILE A 86 -16.84 7.13 0.64
CA ILE A 86 -17.07 8.53 1.00
C ILE A 86 -16.50 8.81 2.39
N THR A 87 -15.56 9.74 2.45
CA THR A 87 -14.93 10.19 3.70
C THR A 87 -15.71 11.32 4.36
N ASP A 88 -16.23 12.25 3.57
CA ASP A 88 -17.11 13.34 4.00
C ASP A 88 -18.46 13.28 3.27
N PRO A 89 -19.51 12.73 3.91
CA PRO A 89 -20.86 12.71 3.35
C PRO A 89 -21.47 14.10 3.09
N GLY A 90 -20.99 15.14 3.78
CA GLY A 90 -21.45 16.52 3.64
C GLY A 90 -20.82 17.29 2.48
N ALA A 91 -19.76 16.76 1.87
CA ALA A 91 -19.08 17.40 0.75
C ALA A 91 -20.01 17.56 -0.47
N THR A 92 -19.92 18.69 -1.17
CA THR A 92 -20.76 18.98 -2.34
C THR A 92 -20.49 18.01 -3.50
N GLU A 93 -19.22 17.69 -3.76
CA GLU A 93 -18.79 16.70 -4.75
C GLU A 93 -18.13 15.50 -4.09
N VAL A 94 -18.36 14.31 -4.66
CA VAL A 94 -17.64 13.08 -4.28
C VAL A 94 -16.46 12.92 -5.24
N PRO A 95 -15.19 12.91 -4.77
CA PRO A 95 -14.05 12.65 -5.63
C PRO A 95 -14.14 11.28 -6.33
N PRO A 96 -13.61 11.09 -7.55
CA PRO A 96 -13.67 9.79 -8.24
C PRO A 96 -13.18 8.61 -7.40
N GLY A 97 -12.08 8.78 -6.67
CA GLY A 97 -11.56 7.72 -5.80
C GLY A 97 -12.50 7.30 -4.66
N GLU A 98 -13.43 8.16 -4.24
CA GLU A 98 -14.37 7.93 -3.14
C GLU A 98 -15.76 7.48 -3.61
N ASP A 99 -16.00 7.48 -4.92
CA ASP A 99 -17.32 7.32 -5.51
C ASP A 99 -17.66 5.86 -5.84
N LEU A 100 -17.28 4.94 -4.95
CA LEU A 100 -17.67 3.52 -5.02
C LEU A 100 -18.43 3.10 -3.77
N ALA A 101 -19.43 2.24 -3.97
CA ALA A 101 -20.15 1.55 -2.92
C ALA A 101 -20.27 0.05 -3.22
N LEU A 102 -20.09 -0.75 -2.17
CA LEU A 102 -20.37 -2.18 -2.14
C LEU A 102 -21.72 -2.41 -1.47
N VAL A 103 -22.56 -3.16 -2.17
CA VAL A 103 -23.91 -3.53 -1.75
C VAL A 103 -23.96 -5.03 -1.52
N ARG A 104 -24.55 -5.44 -0.41
CA ARG A 104 -24.74 -6.85 -0.05
C ARG A 104 -26.22 -7.20 -0.17
N LEU A 105 -26.55 -8.23 -0.94
CA LEU A 105 -27.88 -8.81 -0.97
C LEU A 105 -28.21 -9.48 0.38
N LEU A 106 -29.49 -9.46 0.75
CA LEU A 106 -29.99 -10.15 1.94
C LEU A 106 -30.47 -11.57 1.64
N ASP A 107 -30.59 -11.90 0.36
CA ASP A 107 -30.86 -13.24 -0.14
C ASP A 107 -29.60 -13.77 -0.81
N ASP A 108 -29.03 -14.82 -0.24
CA ASP A 108 -27.79 -15.45 -0.74
C ASP A 108 -28.06 -16.43 -1.89
N ASP A 109 -29.32 -16.81 -2.13
CA ASP A 109 -29.74 -17.76 -3.16
C ASP A 109 -30.22 -17.06 -4.45
N ALA A 110 -30.26 -15.73 -4.46
CA ALA A 110 -30.66 -14.95 -5.63
C ALA A 110 -29.81 -15.30 -6.85
N GLU A 111 -30.44 -15.66 -7.97
CA GLU A 111 -29.73 -15.97 -9.21
C GLU A 111 -29.06 -14.72 -9.78
N HIS A 112 -27.81 -14.85 -10.21
CA HIS A 112 -27.04 -13.73 -10.75
C HIS A 112 -25.98 -14.19 -11.77
N GLU A 113 -25.73 -13.34 -12.76
CA GLU A 113 -24.54 -13.39 -13.60
C GLU A 113 -23.52 -12.40 -13.03
N CYS A 114 -22.24 -12.76 -12.94
CA CYS A 114 -21.20 -11.83 -12.51
C CYS A 114 -20.35 -11.37 -13.68
N VAL A 115 -20.11 -10.07 -13.77
CA VAL A 115 -19.11 -9.54 -14.71
C VAL A 115 -17.72 -10.10 -14.39
N TRP A 116 -16.84 -10.16 -15.37
CA TRP A 116 -15.40 -10.33 -15.13
C TRP A 116 -14.76 -8.98 -14.82
N LEU A 117 -14.08 -8.85 -13.68
CA LEU A 117 -13.35 -7.62 -13.33
C LEU A 117 -11.93 -7.67 -13.88
N VAL A 118 -11.43 -6.55 -14.37
CA VAL A 118 -10.03 -6.50 -14.81
C VAL A 118 -9.09 -6.76 -13.63
N ASP A 119 -8.09 -7.63 -13.83
CA ASP A 119 -7.07 -7.95 -12.83
C ASP A 119 -5.81 -7.07 -12.98
N ARG A 120 -5.55 -6.57 -14.20
CA ARG A 120 -4.35 -5.77 -14.51
C ARG A 120 -4.24 -4.51 -13.64
N ALA A 121 -3.01 -4.19 -13.23
CA ALA A 121 -2.70 -2.99 -12.44
C ALA A 121 -2.83 -1.69 -13.24
N VAL A 122 -2.63 -1.74 -14.56
CA VAL A 122 -2.63 -0.57 -15.44
C VAL A 122 -4.06 -0.11 -15.75
N GLN A 123 -4.32 1.19 -15.58
CA GLN A 123 -5.60 1.79 -15.95
C GLN A 123 -5.87 1.72 -17.46
N HIS A 124 -7.11 1.45 -17.83
CA HIS A 124 -7.53 1.37 -19.24
C HIS A 124 -7.63 2.75 -19.90
N VAL A 125 -7.26 2.81 -21.18
CA VAL A 125 -7.47 3.92 -22.11
C VAL A 125 -7.85 3.25 -23.44
N GLY A 126 -8.93 3.72 -24.07
CA GLY A 126 -9.49 3.07 -25.25
C GLY A 126 -11.01 3.04 -25.28
N GLY A 127 -11.55 2.30 -26.25
CA GLY A 127 -12.98 2.10 -26.43
C GLY A 127 -13.57 1.25 -25.32
N VAL A 128 -14.79 1.59 -24.90
CA VAL A 128 -15.56 0.85 -23.89
C VAL A 128 -17.02 0.79 -24.28
N VAL A 129 -17.71 -0.26 -23.84
CA VAL A 129 -19.17 -0.37 -23.92
C VAL A 129 -19.74 -0.12 -22.53
N ALA A 130 -20.59 0.89 -22.41
CA ALA A 130 -21.27 1.27 -21.19
C ALA A 130 -22.61 0.56 -21.07
N TYR A 131 -22.92 0.07 -19.87
CA TYR A 131 -24.20 -0.56 -19.55
C TYR A 131 -24.85 0.13 -18.36
N GLY A 132 -26.18 0.16 -18.33
CA GLY A 132 -26.95 0.68 -17.20
C GLY A 132 -28.45 0.59 -17.44
N TYR A 133 -29.21 1.19 -16.54
CA TYR A 133 -30.64 1.40 -16.70
C TYR A 133 -30.93 2.90 -16.76
N ARG A 134 -31.93 3.26 -17.55
CA ARG A 134 -32.49 4.61 -17.59
C ARG A 134 -33.99 4.57 -17.28
N PRO A 135 -34.57 5.64 -16.72
CA PRO A 135 -36.01 5.76 -16.59
C PRO A 135 -36.71 5.62 -17.96
N GLY A 136 -37.90 5.00 -17.97
CA GLY A 136 -38.72 4.92 -19.17
C GLY A 136 -39.14 6.29 -19.70
N GLU A 137 -39.29 6.40 -21.01
CA GLU A 137 -39.77 7.61 -21.68
C GLU A 137 -41.30 7.66 -21.71
N GLY A 138 -41.90 8.85 -21.86
CA GLY A 138 -43.32 9.00 -22.16
C GLY A 138 -44.31 8.67 -21.03
N GLY A 139 -43.87 8.64 -19.76
CA GLY A 139 -44.74 8.35 -18.61
C GLY A 139 -44.85 6.87 -18.26
N HIS A 140 -44.08 6.00 -18.93
CA HIS A 140 -43.87 4.62 -18.51
C HIS A 140 -42.85 4.59 -17.35
N PRO A 141 -43.23 4.10 -16.16
CA PRO A 141 -42.36 4.19 -15.01
C PRO A 141 -41.33 3.05 -14.94
N GLU A 142 -41.43 2.07 -15.84
CA GLU A 142 -40.49 0.95 -15.95
C GLU A 142 -39.11 1.42 -16.47
N ALA A 143 -38.06 1.04 -15.76
CA ALA A 143 -36.68 1.30 -16.16
C ALA A 143 -36.32 0.41 -17.37
N VAL A 144 -35.63 0.99 -18.34
CA VAL A 144 -35.23 0.32 -19.58
C VAL A 144 -33.72 0.08 -19.57
N SER A 145 -33.31 -1.15 -19.96
CA SER A 145 -31.91 -1.51 -20.17
C SER A 145 -31.29 -0.60 -21.24
N TRP A 146 -30.11 -0.06 -20.95
CA TRP A 146 -29.39 0.88 -21.82
C TRP A 146 -27.96 0.41 -22.02
N SER A 147 -27.47 0.57 -23.24
CA SER A 147 -26.07 0.39 -23.59
C SER A 147 -25.61 1.47 -24.57
N GLY A 148 -24.34 1.84 -24.52
CA GLY A 148 -23.75 2.78 -25.47
C GLY A 148 -22.24 2.66 -25.57
N ASP A 149 -21.71 2.90 -26.76
CA ASP A 149 -20.27 2.97 -27.00
C ASP A 149 -19.70 4.29 -26.48
N ALA A 150 -18.50 4.24 -25.89
CA ALA A 150 -17.76 5.40 -25.45
C ALA A 150 -16.25 5.17 -25.59
N GLU A 151 -15.47 6.23 -25.42
CA GLU A 151 -14.01 6.14 -25.43
C GLU A 151 -13.41 6.92 -24.26
N ILE A 152 -12.53 6.26 -23.51
CA ILE A 152 -11.75 6.84 -22.42
C ILE A 152 -10.42 7.29 -22.98
N ASN A 153 -10.11 8.59 -22.89
CA ASN A 153 -8.88 9.17 -23.46
C ASN A 153 -7.98 9.89 -22.45
N VAL A 154 -8.47 10.18 -21.24
CA VAL A 154 -7.70 10.90 -20.21
C VAL A 154 -7.81 10.20 -18.86
N ARG A 155 -6.67 10.05 -18.20
CA ARG A 155 -6.56 9.66 -16.78
C ARG A 155 -6.58 10.93 -15.92
N ASP A 156 -7.40 10.93 -14.88
CA ASP A 156 -7.64 12.06 -13.99
C ASP A 156 -7.34 11.65 -12.54
N GLY A 157 -6.09 11.86 -12.12
CA GLY A 157 -5.58 11.35 -10.85
C GLY A 157 -5.50 9.81 -10.80
N SER A 158 -5.47 9.26 -9.59
CA SER A 158 -5.23 7.83 -9.37
C SER A 158 -6.40 6.91 -9.73
N TYR A 159 -7.61 7.45 -9.90
CA TYR A 159 -8.83 6.64 -10.13
C TYR A 159 -9.84 7.26 -11.09
N GLY A 160 -9.73 8.54 -11.45
CA GLY A 160 -10.65 9.18 -12.37
C GLY A 160 -10.30 8.88 -13.82
N LEU A 161 -11.32 8.68 -14.65
CA LEU A 161 -11.20 8.51 -16.10
C LEU A 161 -12.17 9.48 -16.76
N ARG A 162 -11.78 10.08 -17.90
CA ARG A 162 -12.65 10.99 -18.66
C ARG A 162 -12.97 10.41 -20.03
N PHE A 163 -14.23 10.54 -20.42
CA PHE A 163 -14.68 10.20 -21.76
C PHE A 163 -14.35 11.31 -22.75
N LYS A 164 -14.33 10.96 -24.05
CA LYS A 164 -14.38 11.95 -25.12
C LYS A 164 -15.67 12.80 -25.02
N PRO A 165 -15.64 14.06 -25.52
CA PRO A 165 -16.75 15.01 -25.34
C PRO A 165 -18.05 14.64 -26.06
N ASP A 166 -18.01 13.72 -27.01
CA ASP A 166 -19.11 13.35 -27.92
C ASP A 166 -20.14 12.38 -27.33
N VAL A 167 -19.98 11.97 -26.07
CA VAL A 167 -20.86 11.00 -25.41
C VAL A 167 -21.74 11.68 -24.36
N ASP A 168 -23.06 11.57 -24.53
CA ASP A 168 -24.06 11.97 -23.53
C ASP A 168 -24.59 10.72 -22.79
N PHE A 169 -24.60 10.78 -21.45
CA PHE A 169 -25.04 9.67 -20.59
C PHE A 169 -26.40 10.02 -19.97
N PRO A 170 -27.45 9.22 -20.23
CA PRO A 170 -28.78 9.51 -19.70
C PRO A 170 -28.83 9.39 -18.17
N ALA A 171 -29.80 10.05 -17.55
CA ALA A 171 -30.04 9.89 -16.12
C ALA A 171 -30.31 8.41 -15.77
N GLY A 172 -29.80 7.96 -14.61
CA GLY A 172 -29.99 6.60 -14.11
C GLY A 172 -28.83 5.64 -14.38
N VAL A 173 -28.00 5.88 -15.40
CA VAL A 173 -26.92 4.93 -15.78
C VAL A 173 -25.69 4.99 -14.87
N SER A 174 -25.57 6.01 -14.01
CA SER A 174 -24.49 6.10 -13.03
C SER A 174 -24.41 4.86 -12.15
N GLY A 175 -23.19 4.39 -11.93
CA GLY A 175 -22.89 3.14 -11.22
C GLY A 175 -22.89 1.89 -12.12
N GLY A 176 -23.35 1.98 -13.36
CA GLY A 176 -23.29 0.89 -14.34
C GLY A 176 -21.86 0.57 -14.82
N PRO A 177 -21.60 -0.66 -15.31
CA PRO A 177 -20.25 -1.09 -15.68
C PRO A 177 -19.79 -0.55 -17.04
N LEU A 178 -18.47 -0.39 -17.18
CA LEU A 178 -17.78 -0.08 -18.43
C LEU A 178 -16.91 -1.28 -18.84
N LEU A 179 -17.29 -1.91 -19.94
CA LEU A 179 -16.66 -3.11 -20.47
C LEU A 179 -15.62 -2.76 -21.53
N ASP A 180 -14.41 -3.31 -21.43
CA ASP A 180 -13.39 -3.28 -22.48
C ASP A 180 -13.74 -4.34 -23.54
N PRO A 181 -14.12 -3.96 -24.78
CA PRO A 181 -14.58 -4.90 -25.80
C PRO A 181 -13.47 -5.84 -26.29
N ASP A 182 -12.20 -5.45 -26.15
CA ASP A 182 -11.06 -6.25 -26.60
C ASP A 182 -10.71 -7.37 -25.61
N THR A 183 -11.13 -7.24 -24.35
CA THR A 183 -10.82 -8.22 -23.29
C THR A 183 -12.05 -8.83 -22.62
N GLY A 184 -13.23 -8.23 -22.83
CA GLY A 184 -14.47 -8.58 -22.14
C GLY A 184 -14.37 -8.41 -20.63
N ALA A 185 -13.54 -7.49 -20.13
CA ALA A 185 -13.39 -7.22 -18.71
C ALA A 185 -13.95 -5.84 -18.34
N VAL A 186 -14.59 -5.72 -17.18
CA VAL A 186 -15.04 -4.43 -16.65
C VAL A 186 -13.83 -3.67 -16.12
N VAL A 187 -13.60 -2.48 -16.65
CA VAL A 187 -12.43 -1.63 -16.36
C VAL A 187 -12.76 -0.43 -15.47
N ALA A 188 -14.02 -0.02 -15.44
CA ALA A 188 -14.49 1.14 -14.72
C ALA A 188 -16.02 1.08 -14.51
N LEU A 189 -16.55 2.05 -13.77
CA LEU A 189 -17.98 2.34 -13.69
C LEU A 189 -18.31 3.77 -14.09
N ILE A 190 -19.57 4.01 -14.47
CA ILE A 190 -20.04 5.31 -14.96
C ILE A 190 -20.25 6.29 -13.80
N LYS A 191 -19.70 7.50 -13.92
CA LYS A 191 -19.93 8.66 -13.05
C LYS A 191 -20.47 9.82 -13.88
N SER A 192 -21.79 9.91 -14.06
CA SER A 192 -22.38 10.96 -14.89
C SER A 192 -22.58 12.26 -14.09
N ARG A 193 -21.71 13.26 -14.28
CA ARG A 193 -22.10 14.69 -14.25
C ARG A 193 -20.98 15.63 -14.69
N ARG A 194 -21.22 16.40 -15.74
CA ARG A 194 -20.73 17.78 -15.91
C ARG A 194 -21.92 18.68 -16.22
N ARG A 195 -22.18 19.67 -15.37
CA ARG A 195 -23.06 20.78 -15.74
C ARG A 195 -22.28 21.66 -16.72
N GLN A 196 -22.86 21.93 -17.89
CA GLN A 196 -22.39 22.93 -18.87
C GLN A 196 -21.04 22.63 -19.60
N ARG A 197 -20.56 21.38 -19.62
CA ARG A 197 -19.42 20.97 -20.45
C ARG A 197 -19.63 19.57 -21.00
N ASP A 198 -19.22 19.35 -22.24
CA ASP A 198 -19.21 18.06 -22.92
C ASP A 198 -18.29 17.05 -22.20
N GLY A 199 -18.68 15.77 -22.20
CA GLY A 199 -17.94 14.62 -21.65
C GLY A 199 -18.34 14.18 -20.22
N GLY A 200 -18.50 12.86 -20.04
CA GLY A 200 -18.73 12.22 -18.75
C GLY A 200 -17.46 11.86 -17.97
N LEU A 201 -17.62 11.39 -16.72
CA LEU A 201 -16.55 10.81 -15.92
C LEU A 201 -16.80 9.32 -15.68
N ALA A 202 -15.73 8.60 -15.39
CA ALA A 202 -15.78 7.23 -14.94
C ALA A 202 -14.82 7.04 -13.76
N VAL A 203 -15.11 6.03 -12.94
CA VAL A 203 -14.26 5.62 -11.82
C VAL A 203 -13.61 4.31 -12.17
N SER A 204 -12.28 4.26 -12.18
CA SER A 204 -11.54 3.03 -12.40
C SER A 204 -11.90 1.99 -11.36
N ILE A 205 -12.13 0.75 -11.80
CA ILE A 205 -12.45 -0.36 -10.88
C ILE A 205 -11.28 -0.68 -9.94
N ALA A 206 -10.06 -0.22 -10.24
CA ALA A 206 -8.91 -0.29 -9.35
C ALA A 206 -9.16 0.41 -7.99
N ALA A 207 -10.09 1.36 -7.91
CA ALA A 207 -10.49 1.98 -6.66
C ALA A 207 -11.17 1.00 -5.68
N LEU A 208 -11.64 -0.17 -6.13
CA LEU A 208 -12.16 -1.21 -5.24
C LEU A 208 -11.14 -1.63 -4.17
N ARG A 209 -9.84 -1.56 -4.46
CA ARG A 209 -8.78 -1.92 -3.49
C ARG A 209 -8.83 -1.08 -2.21
N ARG A 210 -9.36 0.14 -2.27
CA ARG A 210 -9.53 1.03 -1.11
C ARG A 210 -10.53 0.50 -0.08
N PHE A 211 -11.31 -0.53 -0.40
CA PHE A 211 -12.14 -1.24 0.58
C PHE A 211 -11.32 -2.18 1.50
N GLY A 212 -10.02 -2.35 1.25
CA GLY A 212 -9.12 -3.10 2.12
C GLY A 212 -9.51 -4.58 2.24
N PRO A 213 -9.65 -5.14 3.46
CA PRO A 213 -10.01 -6.55 3.63
C PRO A 213 -11.29 -6.96 2.92
N LEU A 214 -12.28 -6.07 2.84
CA LEU A 214 -13.56 -6.34 2.17
C LEU A 214 -13.37 -6.54 0.66
N TYR A 215 -12.42 -5.82 0.04
CA TYR A 215 -12.04 -6.08 -1.35
C TYR A 215 -11.52 -7.51 -1.53
N GLY A 216 -10.66 -7.98 -0.63
CA GLY A 216 -10.15 -9.35 -0.66
C GLY A 216 -11.24 -10.41 -0.52
N GLU A 217 -12.27 -10.16 0.29
CA GLU A 217 -13.45 -11.02 0.40
C GLU A 217 -14.23 -11.09 -0.91
N VAL A 218 -14.55 -9.93 -1.50
CA VAL A 218 -15.31 -9.85 -2.75
C VAL A 218 -14.54 -10.48 -3.91
N MET A 219 -13.23 -10.24 -4.03
CA MET A 219 -12.40 -10.85 -5.09
C MET A 219 -12.30 -12.37 -4.93
N ARG A 220 -12.21 -12.89 -3.70
CA ARG A 220 -12.23 -14.34 -3.45
C ARG A 220 -13.54 -14.96 -3.92
N ALA A 221 -14.67 -14.34 -3.59
CA ALA A 221 -15.99 -14.79 -4.01
C ALA A 221 -16.17 -14.69 -5.54
N HIS A 222 -15.67 -13.63 -6.16
CA HIS A 222 -15.64 -13.43 -7.61
C HIS A 222 -14.89 -14.56 -8.33
N ASP A 223 -13.65 -14.84 -7.91
CA ASP A 223 -12.80 -15.86 -8.52
C ASP A 223 -13.31 -17.28 -8.28
N ALA A 224 -13.90 -17.52 -7.11
CA ALA A 224 -14.57 -18.79 -6.83
C ALA A 224 -15.79 -19.00 -7.75
N TRP A 225 -16.60 -17.96 -7.99
CA TRP A 225 -17.79 -18.04 -8.85
C TRP A 225 -17.40 -18.32 -10.29
N HIS A 226 -16.52 -17.50 -10.88
CA HIS A 226 -16.04 -17.70 -12.26
C HIS A 226 -15.29 -19.03 -12.42
N GLY A 227 -14.70 -19.53 -11.34
CA GLY A 227 -14.06 -20.83 -11.30
C GLY A 227 -15.01 -22.02 -11.47
N ARG A 228 -16.32 -21.87 -11.16
CA ARG A 228 -17.32 -22.93 -11.33
C ARG A 228 -17.78 -23.02 -12.79
N THR A 229 -17.90 -24.24 -13.31
CA THR A 229 -18.38 -24.47 -14.68
C THR A 229 -19.90 -24.46 -14.70
N SER A 230 -20.53 -23.29 -14.74
CA SER A 230 -21.99 -23.17 -14.95
C SER A 230 -22.32 -21.79 -15.53
N GLY A 231 -22.47 -21.69 -16.85
CA GLY A 231 -23.07 -20.52 -17.49
C GLY A 231 -24.56 -20.75 -17.67
N SER A 232 -25.39 -19.78 -17.30
CA SER A 232 -26.86 -19.83 -17.47
C SER A 232 -27.29 -19.86 -18.95
N ALA A 233 -26.41 -19.41 -19.86
CA ALA A 233 -26.68 -19.23 -21.29
C ALA A 233 -26.03 -20.29 -22.22
N GLY A 234 -25.57 -21.43 -21.70
CA GLY A 234 -24.95 -22.51 -22.50
C GLY A 234 -23.49 -22.25 -22.93
N SER A 235 -22.95 -21.07 -22.65
CA SER A 235 -21.52 -20.73 -22.62
C SER A 235 -21.22 -19.86 -21.38
N THR A 236 -19.98 -19.87 -20.90
CA THR A 236 -19.56 -19.04 -19.76
C THR A 236 -18.97 -17.71 -20.25
N TRP A 237 -18.96 -16.68 -19.38
CA TRP A 237 -18.28 -15.40 -19.64
C TRP A 237 -16.84 -15.61 -20.17
N VAL A 238 -16.12 -16.57 -19.59
CA VAL A 238 -14.73 -16.87 -19.96
C VAL A 238 -14.63 -17.52 -21.34
N ASP A 239 -15.62 -18.31 -21.77
CA ASP A 239 -15.67 -18.84 -23.14
C ASP A 239 -15.87 -17.69 -24.16
N ALA A 240 -16.70 -16.71 -23.81
CA ALA A 240 -16.90 -15.51 -24.63
C ALA A 240 -15.63 -14.63 -24.70
N GLN A 241 -14.91 -14.47 -23.58
CA GLN A 241 -13.59 -13.81 -23.58
C GLN A 241 -12.56 -14.56 -24.41
N GLN A 242 -12.53 -15.90 -24.33
CA GLN A 242 -11.65 -16.73 -25.14
C GLN A 242 -11.89 -16.48 -26.63
N ALA A 243 -13.14 -16.49 -27.07
CA ALA A 243 -13.52 -16.25 -28.46
C ALA A 243 -13.05 -14.87 -28.96
N VAL A 244 -13.18 -13.83 -28.14
CA VAL A 244 -12.72 -12.46 -28.48
C VAL A 244 -11.20 -12.38 -28.53
N VAL A 245 -10.51 -12.81 -27.47
CA VAL A 245 -9.05 -12.62 -27.33
C VAL A 245 -8.28 -13.45 -28.36
N THR A 246 -8.77 -14.64 -28.72
CA THR A 246 -8.08 -15.50 -29.68
C THR A 246 -8.64 -15.38 -31.09
N GLY A 247 -9.78 -14.71 -31.30
CA GLY A 247 -10.48 -14.74 -32.58
C GLY A 247 -10.86 -16.17 -32.99
N ASN A 248 -11.18 -17.04 -32.02
CA ASN A 248 -11.42 -18.48 -32.17
C ASN A 248 -10.26 -19.29 -32.76
N ARG A 249 -9.03 -18.73 -32.81
CA ARG A 249 -7.86 -19.50 -33.25
C ARG A 249 -7.39 -20.47 -32.17
N PRO A 250 -6.84 -21.64 -32.53
CA PRO A 250 -6.14 -22.50 -31.59
C PRO A 250 -5.00 -21.74 -30.91
N THR A 251 -4.90 -21.85 -29.58
CA THR A 251 -3.81 -21.26 -28.79
C THR A 251 -2.77 -22.30 -28.46
N GLY A 252 -1.48 -21.96 -28.64
CA GLY A 252 -0.36 -22.80 -28.22
C GLY A 252 -0.09 -22.73 -26.72
N GLY A 253 0.80 -23.60 -26.23
CA GLY A 253 1.17 -23.65 -24.81
C GLY A 253 1.90 -22.41 -24.30
N GLU A 254 2.45 -21.58 -25.18
CA GLU A 254 3.20 -20.36 -24.84
C GLU A 254 2.29 -19.18 -24.44
N GLU A 255 1.04 -19.16 -24.90
CA GLU A 255 0.12 -18.04 -24.66
C GLU A 255 -0.59 -18.16 -23.31
N TRP A 256 -0.75 -17.03 -22.61
CA TRP A 256 -1.58 -16.96 -21.40
C TRP A 256 -3.03 -16.65 -21.78
N THR A 257 -3.90 -17.65 -21.72
CA THR A 257 -5.28 -17.56 -22.20
C THR A 257 -6.27 -17.11 -21.11
N PRO A 258 -7.46 -16.60 -21.47
CA PRO A 258 -8.56 -16.41 -20.51
C PRO A 258 -8.89 -17.64 -19.66
N HIS A 259 -8.80 -18.84 -20.22
CA HIS A 259 -8.96 -20.09 -19.44
C HIS A 259 -7.84 -20.33 -18.45
N ASP A 260 -6.58 -20.05 -18.82
CA ASP A 260 -5.43 -20.15 -17.91
C ASP A 260 -5.57 -19.15 -16.76
N ARG A 261 -5.94 -17.89 -17.08
CA ARG A 261 -6.24 -16.85 -16.09
C ARG A 261 -7.33 -17.30 -15.11
N ARG A 262 -8.48 -17.79 -15.60
CA ARG A 262 -9.55 -18.32 -14.74
C ARG A 262 -9.04 -19.43 -13.82
N ALA A 263 -8.30 -20.39 -14.37
CA ALA A 263 -7.81 -21.54 -13.62
C ALA A 263 -6.79 -21.12 -12.52
N ALA A 264 -5.92 -20.16 -12.82
CA ALA A 264 -4.96 -19.60 -11.88
C ALA A 264 -5.66 -18.81 -10.76
N LEU A 265 -6.53 -17.85 -11.11
CA LEU A 265 -7.17 -16.96 -10.15
C LEU A 265 -8.11 -17.71 -9.20
N ARG A 266 -8.84 -18.73 -9.68
CA ARG A 266 -9.63 -19.63 -8.80
C ARG A 266 -8.75 -20.29 -7.73
N ARG A 267 -7.56 -20.74 -8.10
CA ARG A 267 -6.64 -21.45 -7.19
C ARG A 267 -6.00 -20.49 -6.21
N LEU A 268 -5.58 -19.31 -6.67
CA LEU A 268 -5.09 -18.24 -5.80
C LEU A 268 -6.14 -17.81 -4.77
N ALA A 269 -7.42 -17.75 -5.16
CA ALA A 269 -8.52 -17.42 -4.26
C ALA A 269 -8.76 -18.49 -3.17
N ALA A 270 -8.39 -19.74 -3.41
CA ALA A 270 -8.49 -20.84 -2.44
C ALA A 270 -7.37 -20.84 -1.40
N LEU A 271 -6.28 -20.11 -1.64
CA LEU A 271 -5.16 -20.00 -0.69
C LEU A 271 -5.51 -19.05 0.47
N PRO A 272 -4.82 -19.16 1.62
CA PRO A 272 -4.82 -18.13 2.64
C PRO A 272 -4.47 -16.76 2.04
N ALA A 273 -5.09 -15.69 2.55
CA ALA A 273 -4.79 -14.34 2.11
C ALA A 273 -3.30 -14.01 2.32
N PRO A 274 -2.67 -13.19 1.44
CA PRO A 274 -1.34 -12.69 1.71
C PRO A 274 -1.34 -11.89 3.02
N PRO A 275 -0.24 -11.89 3.79
CA PRO A 275 -0.18 -11.15 5.04
C PRO A 275 -0.14 -9.63 4.82
N ASP A 276 0.40 -9.18 3.68
CA ASP A 276 0.57 -7.78 3.33
C ASP A 276 0.83 -7.60 1.82
N GLY A 277 0.61 -6.38 1.33
CA GLY A 277 0.85 -5.99 -0.06
C GLY A 277 2.32 -6.06 -0.50
N PRO A 278 3.31 -5.62 0.31
CA PRO A 278 4.72 -5.74 -0.07
C PRO A 278 5.17 -7.17 -0.37
N THR A 279 4.67 -8.17 0.36
CA THR A 279 4.94 -9.59 0.07
C THR A 279 4.47 -9.95 -1.34
N VAL A 280 3.26 -9.53 -1.72
CA VAL A 280 2.72 -9.75 -3.07
C VAL A 280 3.60 -9.08 -4.13
N ALA A 281 4.01 -7.83 -3.91
CA ALA A 281 4.89 -7.09 -4.82
C ALA A 281 6.25 -7.77 -5.01
N ILE A 282 6.89 -8.21 -3.93
CA ILE A 282 8.20 -8.88 -3.98
C ILE A 282 8.13 -10.16 -4.81
N LEU A 283 7.11 -11.00 -4.61
CA LEU A 283 6.95 -12.24 -5.38
C LEU A 283 6.68 -11.97 -6.87
N ALA A 284 5.90 -10.95 -7.19
CA ALA A 284 5.62 -10.58 -8.57
C ALA A 284 6.86 -9.96 -9.26
N ARG A 285 7.64 -9.11 -8.58
CA ARG A 285 8.95 -8.63 -9.09
C ARG A 285 9.91 -9.79 -9.36
N GLN A 286 9.99 -10.74 -8.43
CA GLN A 286 10.85 -11.92 -8.53
C GLN A 286 10.49 -12.83 -9.73
N ALA A 287 9.24 -12.78 -10.20
CA ALA A 287 8.79 -13.53 -11.37
C ALA A 287 9.29 -12.94 -12.70
N ILE A 288 9.40 -11.62 -12.82
CA ILE A 288 9.73 -10.92 -14.09
C ILE A 288 11.23 -10.99 -14.44
N SER A 289 12.12 -11.14 -13.44
CA SER A 289 13.59 -11.14 -13.65
C SER A 289 14.07 -9.91 -14.44
N GLY A 290 13.81 -8.70 -13.93
CA GLY A 290 14.34 -7.44 -14.50
C GLY A 290 13.77 -6.16 -13.85
N ASN A 291 14.56 -5.07 -13.89
CA ASN A 291 14.38 -3.81 -13.15
C ASN A 291 13.30 -2.84 -13.71
N ARG A 292 12.26 -3.31 -14.40
CA ARG A 292 11.16 -2.41 -14.84
C ARG A 292 9.88 -2.74 -14.11
N TRP A 293 9.84 -2.31 -12.86
CA TRP A 293 8.64 -2.25 -12.06
C TRP A 293 8.10 -0.80 -12.05
N PRO A 294 6.81 -0.55 -12.28
CA PRO A 294 6.26 0.80 -12.11
C PRO A 294 6.42 1.24 -10.64
N GLN A 295 7.03 2.41 -10.40
CA GLN A 295 7.31 2.89 -9.04
C GLN A 295 6.02 3.15 -8.24
N GLU A 296 4.96 3.62 -8.91
CA GLU A 296 3.60 3.69 -8.36
C GLU A 296 2.76 2.51 -8.86
N GLY A 297 2.52 1.54 -7.98
CA GLY A 297 1.58 0.43 -8.19
C GLY A 297 0.28 0.63 -7.42
N PRO A 298 -0.82 -0.03 -7.82
CA PRO A 298 -2.04 -0.04 -7.04
C PRO A 298 -1.79 -0.68 -5.66
N GLU A 299 -2.66 -0.39 -4.69
CA GLU A 299 -2.68 -1.12 -3.42
C GLU A 299 -2.87 -2.64 -3.67
N LEU A 300 -2.09 -3.48 -3.00
CA LEU A 300 -2.12 -4.93 -3.18
C LEU A 300 -2.69 -5.58 -1.93
N HIS A 301 -3.75 -6.37 -2.09
CA HIS A 301 -4.47 -7.01 -0.97
C HIS A 301 -4.62 -8.53 -1.15
N THR A 302 -4.42 -9.03 -2.36
CA THR A 302 -4.67 -10.42 -2.74
C THR A 302 -3.55 -10.96 -3.63
N TRP A 303 -3.42 -12.29 -3.73
CA TRP A 303 -2.53 -12.90 -4.72
C TRP A 303 -2.96 -12.61 -6.17
N ARG A 304 -4.26 -12.35 -6.40
CA ARG A 304 -4.76 -11.85 -7.69
C ARG A 304 -4.10 -10.53 -8.09
N ASP A 305 -3.86 -9.64 -7.13
CA ASP A 305 -3.21 -8.35 -7.43
C ASP A 305 -1.78 -8.54 -7.94
N GLY A 306 -1.04 -9.51 -7.40
CA GLY A 306 0.30 -9.86 -7.89
C GLY A 306 0.29 -10.43 -9.31
N HIS A 307 -0.68 -11.29 -9.63
CA HIS A 307 -0.92 -11.74 -11.00
C HIS A 307 -1.23 -10.56 -11.93
N GLY A 308 -2.05 -9.60 -11.46
CA GLY A 308 -2.39 -8.37 -12.17
C GLY A 308 -1.22 -7.43 -12.48
N LEU A 309 -0.10 -7.57 -11.77
CA LEU A 309 1.12 -6.81 -12.04
C LEU A 309 1.94 -7.39 -13.20
N LEU A 310 1.64 -8.61 -13.64
CA LEU A 310 2.35 -9.32 -14.72
C LEU A 310 1.75 -9.01 -16.10
N TYR A 311 1.31 -7.77 -16.29
CA TYR A 311 0.71 -7.28 -17.53
C TYR A 311 1.54 -6.14 -18.11
N GLU A 312 1.84 -6.22 -19.40
CA GLU A 312 2.42 -5.12 -20.17
C GLU A 312 1.29 -4.36 -20.87
N GLY A 313 0.88 -3.25 -20.26
CA GLY A 313 -0.32 -2.51 -20.69
C GLY A 313 -1.57 -3.38 -20.53
N GLY A 314 -2.22 -3.68 -21.64
CA GLY A 314 -3.43 -4.52 -21.66
C GLY A 314 -3.18 -6.02 -21.78
N ARG A 315 -1.95 -6.44 -22.07
CA ARG A 315 -1.61 -7.83 -22.44
C ARG A 315 -0.88 -8.55 -21.31
N PRO A 316 -1.19 -9.84 -21.06
CA PRO A 316 -0.41 -10.62 -20.11
C PRO A 316 1.03 -10.77 -20.60
N MET A 317 1.97 -10.79 -19.67
CA MET A 317 3.34 -11.24 -19.93
C MET A 317 3.37 -12.72 -20.34
N ASP A 318 4.56 -13.19 -20.72
CA ASP A 318 4.81 -14.59 -21.10
C ASP A 318 4.26 -15.59 -20.06
N SER A 319 3.70 -16.70 -20.54
CA SER A 319 3.10 -17.72 -19.67
C SER A 319 4.08 -18.31 -18.65
N MET A 320 5.39 -18.35 -18.94
CA MET A 320 6.41 -18.78 -18.00
C MET A 320 6.56 -17.80 -16.83
N ILE A 321 6.43 -16.49 -17.06
CA ILE A 321 6.46 -15.47 -15.99
C ILE A 321 5.23 -15.64 -15.08
N MET A 322 4.06 -15.85 -15.68
CA MET A 322 2.82 -16.13 -14.95
C MET A 322 2.94 -17.39 -14.09
N LEU A 323 3.42 -18.49 -14.67
CA LEU A 323 3.62 -19.76 -13.94
C LEU A 323 4.69 -19.65 -12.85
N ARG A 324 5.77 -18.90 -13.08
CA ARG A 324 6.80 -18.63 -12.08
C ARG A 324 6.24 -17.86 -10.88
N TYR A 325 5.39 -16.87 -11.10
CA TYR A 325 4.70 -16.18 -10.00
C TYR A 325 3.84 -17.14 -9.18
N LEU A 326 3.03 -17.98 -9.83
CA LEU A 326 2.20 -18.96 -9.15
C LEU A 326 3.04 -19.96 -8.34
N GLN A 327 4.17 -20.41 -8.89
CA GLN A 327 5.12 -21.26 -8.18
C GLN A 327 5.73 -20.55 -6.95
N LEU A 328 6.08 -19.27 -7.06
CA LEU A 328 6.59 -18.48 -5.94
C LEU A 328 5.54 -18.32 -4.83
N VAL A 329 4.27 -18.11 -5.18
CA VAL A 329 3.15 -18.08 -4.23
C VAL A 329 2.97 -19.45 -3.56
N SER A 330 3.00 -20.55 -4.33
CA SER A 330 2.95 -21.92 -3.78
C SER A 330 4.07 -22.17 -2.78
N LEU A 331 5.31 -21.82 -3.13
CA LEU A 331 6.46 -21.96 -2.22
C LEU A 331 6.28 -21.14 -0.94
N TYR A 332 5.80 -19.90 -1.06
CA TYR A 332 5.57 -19.01 0.08
C TYR A 332 4.55 -19.58 1.07
N VAL A 333 3.41 -20.06 0.54
CA VAL A 333 2.30 -20.60 1.34
C VAL A 333 2.66 -21.96 1.93
N HIS A 334 3.28 -22.85 1.14
CA HIS A 334 3.71 -24.17 1.60
C HIS A 334 4.72 -24.09 2.75
N ARG A 335 5.71 -23.17 2.68
CA ARG A 335 6.69 -22.93 3.74
C ARG A 335 6.07 -22.45 5.06
N ARG A 336 4.81 -22.03 5.04
CA ARG A 336 4.02 -21.59 6.20
C ARG A 336 2.89 -22.56 6.55
N GLY A 337 2.93 -23.78 6.02
CA GLY A 337 1.99 -24.85 6.33
C GLY A 337 0.63 -24.76 5.63
N GLY A 338 0.49 -23.92 4.60
CA GLY A 338 -0.73 -23.86 3.79
C GLY A 338 -0.77 -24.95 2.72
N ASP A 339 -1.99 -25.40 2.39
CA ASP A 339 -2.24 -26.33 1.28
C ASP A 339 -2.09 -25.60 -0.07
N VAL A 340 -1.27 -26.18 -0.96
CA VAL A 340 -0.97 -25.63 -2.28
C VAL A 340 -1.07 -26.69 -3.38
N ASP A 341 -1.55 -27.90 -3.07
CA ASP A 341 -1.45 -29.06 -3.97
C ASP A 341 -2.19 -28.78 -5.28
N SER A 342 -3.42 -28.26 -5.19
CA SER A 342 -4.23 -27.92 -6.37
C SER A 342 -3.56 -26.88 -7.29
N LEU A 343 -2.79 -25.94 -6.72
CA LEU A 343 -2.05 -24.94 -7.50
C LEU A 343 -0.80 -25.52 -8.12
N THR A 344 -0.01 -26.25 -7.33
CA THR A 344 1.23 -26.88 -7.76
C THR A 344 0.97 -27.90 -8.87
N ASP A 345 -0.03 -28.78 -8.70
CA ASP A 345 -0.42 -29.77 -9.70
C ASP A 345 -0.81 -29.10 -11.03
N TRP A 346 -1.57 -28.00 -10.95
CA TRP A 346 -1.99 -27.28 -12.15
C TRP A 346 -0.83 -26.56 -12.84
N VAL A 347 0.11 -25.98 -12.08
CA VAL A 347 1.34 -25.39 -12.64
C VAL A 347 2.14 -26.47 -13.38
N GLN A 348 2.32 -27.65 -12.78
CA GLN A 348 3.02 -28.76 -13.43
C GLN A 348 2.29 -29.23 -14.70
N GLU A 349 0.98 -29.48 -14.62
CA GLU A 349 0.16 -29.86 -15.78
C GLU A 349 0.24 -28.80 -16.91
N ARG A 350 0.22 -27.51 -16.57
CA ARG A 350 0.32 -26.44 -17.57
C ARG A 350 1.70 -26.35 -18.21
N LEU A 351 2.77 -26.63 -17.46
CA LEU A 351 4.15 -26.72 -17.97
C LEU A 351 4.32 -27.84 -19.01
N HIS A 352 3.66 -28.99 -18.83
CA HIS A 352 3.72 -30.11 -19.78
C HIS A 352 3.14 -29.77 -21.16
N ARG A 353 2.28 -28.74 -21.25
CA ARG A 353 1.71 -28.26 -22.51
C ARG A 353 2.63 -27.30 -23.27
N HIS A 354 3.73 -26.86 -22.66
CA HIS A 354 4.63 -25.88 -23.27
C HIS A 354 5.54 -26.52 -24.31
N THR A 355 5.78 -25.81 -25.42
CA THR A 355 6.56 -26.31 -26.57
C THR A 355 8.05 -26.51 -26.24
N TRP A 356 8.55 -25.82 -25.22
CA TRP A 356 9.95 -25.84 -24.79
C TRP A 356 10.12 -26.37 -23.35
N PRO A 357 10.13 -27.72 -23.14
CA PRO A 357 10.26 -28.31 -21.81
C PRO A 357 11.55 -27.92 -21.08
N HIS A 358 12.63 -27.62 -21.81
CA HIS A 358 13.91 -27.20 -21.22
C HIS A 358 13.82 -25.85 -20.49
N MET A 359 12.82 -25.02 -20.79
CA MET A 359 12.57 -23.77 -20.07
C MET A 359 11.78 -23.97 -18.77
N ALA A 360 11.26 -25.17 -18.50
CA ALA A 360 10.52 -25.46 -17.26
C ALA A 360 11.36 -25.17 -16.00
N ALA A 361 12.69 -25.31 -16.10
CA ALA A 361 13.64 -24.94 -15.05
C ALA A 361 13.45 -23.50 -14.54
N PHE A 362 13.07 -22.55 -15.42
CA PHE A 362 12.78 -21.18 -15.03
C PHE A 362 11.64 -21.07 -14.00
N VAL A 363 10.67 -21.98 -14.06
CA VAL A 363 9.56 -22.05 -13.12
C VAL A 363 9.92 -22.98 -11.95
N THR A 364 10.41 -24.19 -12.22
CA THR A 364 10.65 -25.22 -11.18
C THR A 364 11.79 -24.85 -10.22
N ASP A 365 12.79 -24.13 -10.70
CA ASP A 365 13.95 -23.73 -9.89
C ASP A 365 13.71 -22.40 -9.16
N ALA A 366 12.49 -21.86 -9.20
CA ALA A 366 12.12 -20.65 -8.47
C ALA A 366 12.43 -20.81 -6.98
N ARG A 367 13.00 -19.76 -6.38
CA ARG A 367 13.31 -19.68 -4.96
C ARG A 367 12.75 -18.40 -4.37
N LEU A 368 12.30 -18.48 -3.13
CA LEU A 368 11.88 -17.30 -2.39
C LEU A 368 13.10 -16.38 -2.17
N PRO A 369 12.93 -15.06 -2.28
CA PRO A 369 13.93 -14.12 -1.83
C PRO A 369 14.26 -14.35 -0.35
N ALA A 370 15.52 -14.15 0.04
CA ALA A 370 15.98 -14.36 1.43
C ALA A 370 15.15 -13.56 2.46
N SER A 371 14.59 -12.42 2.05
CA SER A 371 13.74 -11.56 2.87
C SER A 371 12.34 -12.13 3.17
N LEU A 372 11.93 -13.19 2.46
CA LEU A 372 10.64 -13.89 2.60
C LEU A 372 10.77 -15.33 3.09
N GLU A 373 12.00 -15.87 3.13
CA GLU A 373 12.28 -17.16 3.76
C GLU A 373 11.84 -17.12 5.24
N PRO A 374 11.21 -18.18 5.78
CA PRO A 374 10.95 -18.26 7.20
C PRO A 374 12.29 -18.17 7.95
N GLY A 375 12.34 -17.36 8.99
CA GLY A 375 13.53 -17.28 9.84
C GLY A 375 13.84 -18.67 10.40
N LYS A 376 15.13 -19.03 10.49
CA LYS A 376 15.52 -20.17 11.31
C LYS A 376 14.99 -19.89 12.72
N GLU A 377 14.15 -20.78 13.24
CA GLU A 377 13.71 -20.75 14.64
C GLU A 377 14.92 -21.04 15.55
N ASP A 378 15.87 -20.11 15.62
CA ASP A 378 16.98 -20.18 16.55
C ASP A 378 16.59 -19.38 17.81
N SER A 379 16.11 -20.12 18.81
CA SER A 379 16.13 -19.74 20.23
C SER A 379 15.55 -18.37 20.61
N GLY A 380 14.23 -18.15 20.46
CA GLY A 380 13.48 -17.13 21.21
C GLY A 380 13.90 -15.65 21.06
N ARG A 381 14.87 -15.34 20.19
CA ARG A 381 15.45 -14.01 20.00
C ARG A 381 15.15 -13.52 18.58
N ILE A 382 13.98 -12.91 18.40
CA ILE A 382 13.62 -12.26 17.13
C ILE A 382 14.23 -10.86 17.14
N VAL A 383 15.35 -10.66 16.44
CA VAL A 383 15.95 -9.34 16.22
C VAL A 383 15.89 -9.03 14.73
N ILE A 384 15.40 -7.84 14.38
CA ILE A 384 15.26 -7.40 12.99
C ILE A 384 16.41 -6.44 12.65
N PRO A 385 17.47 -6.89 11.94
CA PRO A 385 18.59 -6.02 11.61
C PRO A 385 18.12 -4.80 10.80
N TYR A 386 18.76 -3.66 11.05
CA TYR A 386 18.55 -2.44 10.29
C TYR A 386 19.05 -2.64 8.85
N PRO A 387 18.27 -2.27 7.82
CA PRO A 387 18.64 -2.51 6.43
C PRO A 387 19.88 -1.69 6.04
N GLY A 388 20.89 -2.37 5.48
CA GLY A 388 21.99 -1.76 4.76
C GLY A 388 21.61 -1.37 3.33
N PRO A 389 22.57 -0.85 2.55
CA PRO A 389 22.35 -0.54 1.13
C PRO A 389 21.88 -1.79 0.38
N GLY A 390 20.77 -1.70 -0.34
CA GLY A 390 20.24 -2.83 -1.10
C GLY A 390 19.40 -3.84 -0.32
N GLU A 391 19.27 -3.71 1.01
CA GLU A 391 18.72 -4.79 1.86
C GLU A 391 17.23 -4.62 2.21
N GLY A 392 16.60 -3.51 1.83
CA GLY A 392 15.17 -3.29 1.96
C GLY A 392 14.79 -1.87 2.34
N PRO A 393 13.49 -1.62 2.53
CA PRO A 393 13.00 -0.26 2.54
C PRO A 393 13.33 0.48 3.84
N THR A 394 13.59 1.79 3.73
CA THR A 394 13.41 2.75 4.83
C THR A 394 12.61 3.96 4.40
N VAL A 395 12.01 4.63 5.38
CA VAL A 395 11.32 5.91 5.21
C VAL A 395 12.18 6.97 5.86
N ALA A 396 12.58 7.99 5.10
CA ALA A 396 13.30 9.14 5.63
C ALA A 396 12.42 10.39 5.63
N VAL A 397 12.40 11.12 6.73
CA VAL A 397 11.79 12.45 6.82
C VAL A 397 12.90 13.47 6.95
N LEU A 398 13.04 14.33 5.95
CA LEU A 398 13.96 15.47 6.00
C LEU A 398 13.21 16.66 6.58
N LEU A 399 13.79 17.31 7.58
CA LEU A 399 13.26 18.49 8.24
C LEU A 399 14.23 19.67 8.02
N ASP A 400 14.05 20.38 6.91
CA ASP A 400 14.88 21.53 6.56
C ASP A 400 14.43 22.78 7.35
N PRO A 401 15.32 23.45 8.09
CA PRO A 401 14.97 24.61 8.89
C PRO A 401 14.67 25.84 8.01
N VAL A 402 13.62 26.59 8.37
CA VAL A 402 13.28 27.86 7.72
C VAL A 402 14.27 28.93 8.17
N ILE A 403 15.09 29.41 7.24
CA ILE A 403 16.14 30.41 7.50
C ILE A 403 15.52 31.70 8.06
N GLY A 404 16.07 32.19 9.18
CA GLY A 404 15.66 33.45 9.80
C GLY A 404 14.34 33.40 10.57
N SER A 405 13.75 32.22 10.74
CA SER A 405 12.50 32.05 11.50
C SER A 405 12.77 31.89 13.00
N GLU A 406 12.19 32.78 13.81
CA GLU A 406 12.17 32.69 15.27
C GLU A 406 10.72 32.79 15.79
N PRO A 407 10.14 31.73 16.41
CA PRO A 407 10.77 30.43 16.73
C PRO A 407 11.04 29.59 15.47
N ALA A 408 11.90 28.57 15.59
CA ALA A 408 12.28 27.71 14.47
C ALA A 408 11.06 27.02 13.83
N HIS A 409 11.03 27.01 12.49
CA HIS A 409 10.07 26.27 11.67
C HIS A 409 10.82 25.34 10.72
N PHE A 410 10.14 24.31 10.23
CA PHE A 410 10.70 23.31 9.32
C PHE A 410 9.79 23.09 8.13
N PHE A 411 10.37 23.03 6.94
CA PHE A 411 9.77 22.34 5.81
C PHE A 411 10.06 20.84 5.95
N TRP A 412 9.17 19.99 5.48
CA TRP A 412 9.35 18.54 5.56
C TRP A 412 9.26 17.89 4.20
N GLN A 413 10.01 16.81 4.03
CA GLN A 413 9.92 15.91 2.88
C GLN A 413 9.94 14.46 3.36
N VAL A 414 9.14 13.60 2.75
CA VAL A 414 9.09 12.16 3.01
C VAL A 414 9.65 11.41 1.81
N TRP A 415 10.75 10.71 2.04
CA TRP A 415 11.46 9.92 1.06
C TRP A 415 11.35 8.43 1.39
N VAL A 416 11.35 7.60 0.36
CA VAL A 416 11.43 6.13 0.50
C VAL A 416 12.59 5.63 -0.34
N ASP A 417 13.51 4.94 0.31
CA ASP A 417 14.51 4.09 -0.34
C ASP A 417 14.00 2.67 -0.19
N ASP A 418 13.71 1.96 -1.28
CA ASP A 418 13.23 0.57 -1.23
C ASP A 418 14.36 -0.47 -1.25
N GLY A 419 15.62 -0.01 -1.32
CA GLY A 419 16.82 -0.80 -1.53
C GLY A 419 17.13 -1.05 -3.01
N GLU A 420 16.27 -0.67 -3.94
CA GLU A 420 16.44 -0.90 -5.37
C GLU A 420 16.45 0.43 -6.15
N GLY A 421 17.65 0.94 -6.43
CA GLY A 421 17.81 2.19 -7.18
C GLY A 421 17.91 3.41 -6.28
N GLU A 422 17.49 4.57 -6.79
CA GLU A 422 17.59 5.85 -6.08
C GLU A 422 16.38 6.07 -5.16
N PRO A 423 16.54 6.71 -3.99
CA PRO A 423 15.43 7.09 -3.12
C PRO A 423 14.40 7.97 -3.84
N GLU A 424 13.12 7.76 -3.54
CA GLU A 424 12.00 8.46 -4.16
C GLU A 424 11.30 9.43 -3.19
N LEU A 425 11.02 10.66 -3.65
CA LEU A 425 10.19 11.61 -2.93
C LEU A 425 8.72 11.18 -3.00
N GLN A 426 8.12 10.90 -1.84
CA GLN A 426 6.72 10.46 -1.74
C GLN A 426 5.76 11.60 -1.40
N ALA A 427 6.21 12.55 -0.59
CA ALA A 427 5.42 13.70 -0.18
C ALA A 427 6.33 14.83 0.28
N GLU A 428 5.88 16.06 0.13
CA GLU A 428 6.59 17.26 0.56
C GLU A 428 5.61 18.29 1.15
N ASP A 429 6.14 19.15 2.01
CA ASP A 429 5.39 20.26 2.57
C ASP A 429 5.04 21.28 1.49
N ARG A 430 3.76 21.65 1.43
CA ARG A 430 3.24 22.69 0.52
C ARG A 430 2.86 23.97 1.27
N SER A 431 3.17 24.03 2.57
CA SER A 431 2.94 25.23 3.36
C SER A 431 3.89 26.36 2.94
N THR A 432 3.47 27.60 3.17
CA THR A 432 4.31 28.78 2.84
C THR A 432 5.36 29.09 3.92
N HIS A 433 5.10 28.71 5.18
CA HIS A 433 5.90 29.16 6.33
C HIS A 433 6.58 28.00 7.10
N GLY A 434 6.40 26.76 6.66
CA GLY A 434 6.82 25.59 7.41
C GLY A 434 6.03 25.40 8.71
N HIS A 435 6.46 24.43 9.51
CA HIS A 435 5.79 24.02 10.74
C HIS A 435 6.72 24.13 11.94
N ARG A 436 6.19 24.52 13.11
CA ARG A 436 6.97 24.46 14.35
C ARG A 436 7.19 23.01 14.76
N PRO A 437 8.23 22.70 15.57
CA PRO A 437 8.44 21.35 16.11
C PRO A 437 7.20 20.68 16.72
N GLY A 438 6.36 21.46 17.42
CA GLY A 438 5.13 20.95 18.05
C GLY A 438 4.02 20.60 17.07
N ASP A 439 4.03 21.17 15.87
CA ASP A 439 2.98 21.02 14.85
C ASP A 439 3.31 19.92 13.83
N LEU A 440 4.59 19.50 13.75
CA LEU A 440 5.08 18.50 12.79
C LEU A 440 4.30 17.19 12.81
N VAL A 441 3.88 16.71 13.99
CA VAL A 441 3.12 15.45 14.10
C VAL A 441 1.80 15.53 13.35
N GLN A 442 1.11 16.67 13.41
CA GLN A 442 -0.16 16.87 12.71
C GLN A 442 0.06 16.96 11.20
N ALA A 443 1.08 17.70 10.77
CA ALA A 443 1.42 17.88 9.36
C ALA A 443 1.86 16.56 8.69
N LEU A 444 2.66 15.74 9.38
CA LEU A 444 3.22 14.48 8.87
C LEU A 444 2.31 13.27 9.04
N ARG A 445 1.20 13.39 9.78
CA ARG A 445 0.31 12.27 10.10
C ARG A 445 -0.10 11.48 8.87
N ARG A 446 -0.83 12.12 7.95
CA ARG A 446 -1.38 11.45 6.77
C ARG A 446 -0.27 10.97 5.81
N PRO A 447 0.73 11.80 5.44
CA PRO A 447 1.83 11.35 4.61
C PRO A 447 2.54 10.10 5.14
N LEU A 448 2.86 10.06 6.44
CA LEU A 448 3.54 8.92 7.04
C LEU A 448 2.64 7.69 7.16
N MET A 449 1.37 7.85 7.55
CA MET A 449 0.43 6.74 7.60
C MET A 449 0.25 6.08 6.23
N ASP A 450 0.10 6.89 5.18
CA ASP A 450 -0.06 6.42 3.81
C ASP A 450 1.18 5.64 3.34
N VAL A 451 2.39 6.13 3.64
CA VAL A 451 3.65 5.44 3.31
C VAL A 451 3.81 4.16 4.12
N PHE A 452 3.57 4.19 5.43
CA PHE A 452 3.70 3.02 6.30
C PHE A 452 2.72 1.92 5.89
N GLN A 453 1.47 2.25 5.56
CA GLN A 453 0.50 1.29 5.06
C GLN A 453 0.99 0.57 3.79
N ARG A 454 1.70 1.27 2.90
CA ARG A 454 2.23 0.69 1.65
C ARG A 454 3.53 -0.10 1.84
N ARG A 455 4.31 0.15 2.90
CA ARG A 455 5.68 -0.38 3.05
C ARG A 455 5.85 -1.32 4.24
N ASP A 456 4.99 -1.25 5.25
CA ASP A 456 5.04 -2.14 6.41
C ASP A 456 4.76 -3.59 5.97
N ARG A 457 5.61 -4.51 6.45
CA ARG A 457 5.40 -5.95 6.33
C ARG A 457 4.93 -6.52 7.67
N ALA A 458 4.15 -7.60 7.62
CA ALA A 458 3.69 -8.30 8.80
C ALA A 458 4.88 -8.69 9.71
N GLY A 459 4.86 -8.20 10.94
CA GLY A 459 5.93 -8.39 11.92
C GLY A 459 7.26 -7.71 11.59
N ARG A 460 7.34 -6.92 10.51
CA ARG A 460 8.55 -6.18 10.10
C ARG A 460 8.19 -4.76 9.62
N PRO A 461 7.81 -3.84 10.53
CA PRO A 461 7.56 -2.44 10.19
C PRO A 461 8.79 -1.78 9.57
N VAL A 462 8.54 -0.90 8.59
CA VAL A 462 9.59 -0.14 7.90
C VAL A 462 10.26 0.82 8.89
N PRO A 463 11.61 0.88 8.94
CA PRO A 463 12.32 1.86 9.76
C PRO A 463 11.99 3.29 9.35
N LEU A 464 12.06 4.20 10.33
CA LEU A 464 11.87 5.63 10.15
C LEU A 464 13.16 6.38 10.52
N GLU A 465 13.70 7.11 9.55
CA GLU A 465 14.84 7.99 9.69
C GLU A 465 14.34 9.43 9.76
N ILE A 466 14.66 10.17 10.82
CA ILE A 466 14.40 11.62 10.85
C ILE A 466 15.72 12.35 10.69
N ALA A 467 15.88 13.05 9.58
CA ALA A 467 17.01 13.92 9.30
C ALA A 467 16.65 15.35 9.68
N LEU A 468 17.42 15.93 10.60
CA LEU A 468 17.24 17.30 11.08
C LEU A 468 18.59 17.89 11.53
N PRO A 469 18.71 19.20 11.74
CA PRO A 469 19.95 19.79 12.25
C PRO A 469 20.26 19.31 13.67
N ALA A 470 21.54 19.16 13.99
CA ALA A 470 22.01 18.57 15.25
C ALA A 470 21.52 19.32 16.51
N GLU A 471 21.30 20.63 16.43
CA GLU A 471 20.72 21.43 17.51
C GLU A 471 19.28 21.05 17.89
N TYR A 472 18.55 20.35 17.01
CA TYR A 472 17.17 19.93 17.25
C TYR A 472 17.03 18.44 17.57
N PHE A 473 18.14 17.72 17.79
CA PHE A 473 18.13 16.29 18.10
C PHE A 473 17.40 15.91 19.40
N ASP A 474 17.12 16.87 20.28
CA ASP A 474 16.31 16.64 21.48
C ASP A 474 14.79 16.60 21.20
N ILE A 475 14.34 16.80 19.95
CA ILE A 475 12.96 16.50 19.56
C ILE A 475 12.73 14.99 19.74
N ALA A 476 11.81 14.63 20.63
CA ALA A 476 11.50 13.24 20.97
C ALA A 476 10.64 12.55 19.89
N VAL A 477 11.16 12.42 18.67
CA VAL A 477 10.45 11.85 17.50
C VAL A 477 9.92 10.44 17.74
N HIS A 478 10.64 9.65 18.54
CA HIS A 478 10.23 8.30 18.92
C HIS A 478 8.97 8.29 19.79
N ARG A 479 8.59 9.42 20.40
CA ARG A 479 7.35 9.59 21.17
C ARG A 479 6.18 10.10 20.33
N TRP A 480 6.35 10.38 19.04
CA TRP A 480 5.24 10.85 18.20
C TRP A 480 4.12 9.80 18.11
N ARG A 481 2.88 10.30 17.97
CA ARG A 481 1.66 9.49 17.84
C ARG A 481 0.90 9.96 16.61
N LEU A 482 0.70 9.05 15.65
CA LEU A 482 0.01 9.39 14.40
C LEU A 482 -1.50 9.11 14.48
N ASN A 483 -1.95 8.16 15.32
CA ASN A 483 -3.37 7.82 15.47
C ASN A 483 -4.04 8.64 16.60
N ASP A 484 -5.18 9.28 16.31
CA ASP A 484 -6.00 10.00 17.31
C ASP A 484 -7.00 9.08 18.04
N ILE A 485 -7.43 7.98 17.39
CA ILE A 485 -8.33 6.99 17.99
C ILE A 485 -7.47 5.99 18.77
N ALA A 486 -6.83 6.48 19.82
CA ALA A 486 -6.41 5.56 20.86
C ALA A 486 -7.71 4.94 21.42
N ALA A 487 -7.92 3.65 21.20
CA ALA A 487 -8.67 2.89 22.19
C ALA A 487 -8.09 3.26 23.56
N LEU A 488 -8.88 3.32 24.63
CA LEU A 488 -8.46 3.84 25.93
C LEU A 488 -7.18 3.16 26.53
N ASP A 489 -6.66 2.12 25.89
CA ASP A 489 -5.42 1.39 26.20
C ASP A 489 -4.31 1.47 25.11
N ASP A 490 -4.46 2.25 24.03
CA ASP A 490 -3.47 2.34 22.95
C ASP A 490 -2.33 3.33 23.31
N THR A 491 -1.18 2.75 23.68
CA THR A 491 0.04 3.47 24.07
C THR A 491 1.09 3.56 22.96
N TYR A 492 0.78 3.22 21.70
CA TYR A 492 1.83 2.94 20.72
C TYR A 492 2.44 4.19 20.10
N HIS A 493 3.52 4.69 20.72
CA HIS A 493 4.44 5.66 20.14
C HIS A 493 5.23 5.06 18.97
N LEU A 494 5.65 5.88 18.01
CA LEU A 494 6.43 5.42 16.84
C LEU A 494 7.62 4.54 17.22
N GLY A 495 8.37 4.91 18.25
CA GLY A 495 9.56 4.18 18.70
C GLY A 495 9.30 2.80 19.30
N ALA A 496 8.06 2.48 19.69
CA ALA A 496 7.67 1.14 20.15
C ALA A 496 7.21 0.26 18.98
N GLN A 497 6.61 0.87 17.95
CA GLN A 497 6.13 0.17 16.76
C GLN A 497 7.25 -0.13 15.77
N ARG A 498 8.17 0.81 15.57
CA ARG A 498 9.19 0.73 14.52
C ARG A 498 10.55 1.24 14.99
N ARG A 499 11.58 0.87 14.24
CA ARG A 499 12.96 1.32 14.44
C ARG A 499 13.04 2.79 14.02
N VAL A 500 13.11 3.70 14.99
CA VAL A 500 13.20 5.14 14.77
C VAL A 500 14.61 5.59 15.08
N VAL A 501 15.26 6.24 14.12
CA VAL A 501 16.63 6.75 14.23
C VAL A 501 16.71 8.20 13.76
N LEU A 502 17.71 8.91 14.28
CA LEU A 502 18.05 10.26 13.85
C LEU A 502 19.24 10.23 12.90
N ARG A 503 19.21 11.12 11.91
CA ARG A 503 20.27 11.37 10.92
C ARG A 503 20.67 12.85 11.02
N ALA A 504 21.95 13.16 10.87
CA ALA A 504 22.41 14.55 10.83
C ALA A 504 22.15 15.13 9.44
N LEU A 505 21.26 16.13 9.35
CA LEU A 505 20.90 16.74 8.07
C LEU A 505 22.12 17.39 7.38
N GLU A 506 23.07 17.89 8.17
CA GLU A 506 24.31 18.53 7.70
C GLU A 506 25.25 17.54 6.99
N ARG A 507 25.01 16.23 7.12
CA ARG A 507 25.77 15.16 6.46
C ARG A 507 25.08 14.62 5.20
N ARG A 508 24.12 15.34 4.64
CA ARG A 508 23.51 15.01 3.34
C ARG A 508 24.52 15.05 2.19
N GLY A 509 24.28 14.26 1.15
CA GLY A 509 25.17 14.14 0.00
C GLY A 509 26.35 13.19 0.23
N GLU A 510 27.47 13.46 -0.44
CA GLU A 510 28.63 12.56 -0.49
C GLU A 510 29.34 12.42 0.88
N PRO A 511 29.48 11.20 1.41
CA PRO A 511 30.07 10.98 2.73
C PRO A 511 31.59 11.20 2.72
N ASP A 512 32.12 11.80 3.79
CA ASP A 512 33.56 11.95 3.94
C ASP A 512 34.27 10.64 4.33
N LYS A 513 35.59 10.57 4.07
CA LYS A 513 36.41 9.38 4.32
C LYS A 513 36.49 8.98 5.80
N LYS A 514 36.43 9.94 6.72
CA LYS A 514 36.51 9.66 8.17
C LYS A 514 35.24 8.97 8.63
N TRP A 515 34.08 9.47 8.21
CA TRP A 515 32.78 8.87 8.50
C TRP A 515 32.67 7.46 7.93
N LEU A 516 33.02 7.26 6.65
CA LEU A 516 33.08 5.93 6.03
C LEU A 516 34.00 4.97 6.78
N SER A 517 35.21 5.40 7.12
CA SER A 517 36.20 4.57 7.82
C SER A 517 35.73 4.17 9.22
N ARG A 518 35.17 5.12 9.98
CA ARG A 518 34.66 4.86 11.33
C ARG A 518 33.43 3.94 11.30
N TRP A 519 32.54 4.14 10.32
CA TRP A 519 31.37 3.28 10.12
C TRP A 519 31.76 1.84 9.76
N GLY A 520 32.69 1.66 8.83
CA GLY A 520 33.23 0.33 8.51
C GLY A 520 33.84 -0.35 9.73
N ALA A 521 34.66 0.39 10.48
CA ALA A 521 35.34 -0.14 11.66
C ALA A 521 34.38 -0.58 12.78
N ILE A 522 33.28 0.14 13.02
CA ILE A 522 32.27 -0.26 14.01
C ILE A 522 31.44 -1.45 13.51
N GLY A 523 31.17 -1.55 12.21
CA GLY A 523 30.45 -2.67 11.60
C GLY A 523 31.20 -4.01 11.68
N GLU A 524 32.53 -3.98 11.80
CA GLU A 524 33.37 -5.17 11.99
C GLU A 524 33.41 -5.65 13.46
N GLN A 525 32.92 -4.85 14.41
CA GLN A 525 32.98 -5.19 15.83
C GLN A 525 31.87 -6.16 16.21
N ARG A 526 32.24 -7.24 16.91
CA ARG A 526 31.30 -8.21 17.49
C ARG A 526 30.75 -7.80 18.85
N GLN A 527 31.40 -6.84 19.51
CA GLN A 527 31.02 -6.36 20.84
C GLN A 527 31.19 -4.85 20.89
N LEU A 528 30.07 -4.14 21.06
CA LEU A 528 30.04 -2.70 21.23
C LEU A 528 30.04 -2.34 22.73
N THR A 529 30.57 -1.17 23.05
CA THR A 529 30.58 -0.66 24.43
C THR A 529 30.04 0.76 24.48
N GLY A 530 29.18 1.02 25.48
CA GLY A 530 28.72 2.37 25.76
C GLY A 530 29.85 3.20 26.37
N TRP A 531 30.22 4.28 25.70
CA TRP A 531 31.28 5.19 26.12
C TRP A 531 30.71 6.49 26.65
N ARG A 532 30.88 6.73 27.95
CA ARG A 532 30.41 7.93 28.63
C ARG A 532 31.13 9.18 28.13
N VAL A 533 30.38 10.10 27.52
CA VAL A 533 30.90 11.41 27.09
C VAL A 533 29.88 12.54 27.30
N PRO A 534 30.28 13.72 27.82
CA PRO A 534 31.58 13.96 28.46
C PRO A 534 31.73 13.20 29.78
N GLU A 535 32.97 12.96 30.20
CA GLU A 535 33.23 12.43 31.54
C GLU A 535 32.85 13.47 32.62
N PRO A 536 32.46 13.04 33.84
CA PRO A 536 32.10 13.95 34.92
C PRO A 536 33.21 14.97 35.20
N GLY A 537 32.89 16.26 35.08
CA GLY A 537 33.83 17.36 35.33
C GLY A 537 34.85 17.64 34.21
N VAL A 538 34.80 16.91 33.09
CA VAL A 538 35.73 17.07 31.97
C VAL A 538 35.03 17.68 30.78
N SER A 539 35.63 18.71 30.18
CA SER A 539 35.13 19.29 28.92
C SER A 539 35.47 18.37 27.73
N PRO A 540 34.52 18.10 26.82
CA PRO A 540 34.77 17.25 25.66
C PRO A 540 35.79 17.88 24.71
N SER A 541 36.68 17.08 24.12
CA SER A 541 37.74 17.54 23.21
C SER A 541 37.80 16.73 21.90
N ALA A 542 38.27 17.35 20.81
CA ALA A 542 38.34 16.69 19.51
C ALA A 542 39.32 15.49 19.49
N GLY A 543 40.39 15.53 20.29
CA GLY A 543 41.34 14.40 20.39
C GLY A 543 40.66 13.17 20.99
N GLN A 544 39.89 13.36 22.06
CA GLN A 544 39.16 12.29 22.74
C GLN A 544 38.23 11.51 21.78
N PHE A 545 37.48 12.19 20.91
CA PHE A 545 36.58 11.52 19.95
C PHE A 545 37.32 10.83 18.80
N ARG A 546 38.46 11.39 18.38
CA ARG A 546 39.30 10.83 17.31
C ARG A 546 40.00 9.54 17.74
N ASP A 547 40.48 9.52 18.98
CA ASP A 547 41.28 8.42 19.52
C ASP A 547 40.43 7.33 20.20
N ALA A 548 39.11 7.53 20.27
CA ALA A 548 38.18 6.55 20.83
C ALA A 548 38.27 5.20 20.09
N SER A 549 38.12 4.09 20.81
CA SER A 549 38.15 2.75 20.21
C SER A 549 37.03 2.52 19.20
N ASN A 550 37.25 1.65 18.21
CA ASN A 550 36.28 1.40 17.14
C ASN A 550 34.96 0.76 17.62
N ASN A 551 34.97 0.17 18.81
CA ASN A 551 33.77 -0.40 19.46
C ASN A 551 33.08 0.56 20.45
N ALA A 552 33.65 1.73 20.71
CA ALA A 552 33.09 2.70 21.65
C ALA A 552 31.98 3.53 20.98
N VAL A 553 30.76 3.40 21.49
CA VAL A 553 29.58 4.19 21.09
C VAL A 553 29.38 5.32 22.09
N PRO A 554 29.47 6.60 21.69
CA PRO A 554 29.16 7.74 22.56
C PRO A 554 27.78 7.62 23.24
N VAL A 555 27.76 7.77 24.57
CA VAL A 555 26.55 7.85 25.40
C VAL A 555 26.58 9.18 26.16
N ILE A 556 25.62 10.05 25.87
CA ILE A 556 25.55 11.42 26.38
C ILE A 556 24.34 11.55 27.32
N CYS A 557 24.58 11.74 28.62
CA CYS A 557 23.51 11.91 29.62
C CYS A 557 22.89 13.33 29.66
N ARG A 558 23.40 14.24 28.83
CA ARG A 558 23.01 15.65 28.73
C ARG A 558 22.19 15.90 27.47
N SER A 559 21.39 16.96 27.48
CA SER A 559 20.68 17.46 26.29
C SER A 559 21.68 17.84 25.20
N VAL A 560 21.47 17.36 23.97
CA VAL A 560 22.40 17.54 22.85
C VAL A 560 22.06 18.74 21.97
N GLY A 561 20.91 19.38 22.16
CA GLY A 561 20.54 20.64 21.50
C GLY A 561 21.25 21.86 22.10
N GLN A 562 21.85 21.73 23.29
CA GLN A 562 22.46 22.86 24.01
C GLN A 562 23.68 22.46 24.87
N GLY A 563 24.45 23.47 25.28
CA GLY A 563 25.53 23.35 26.26
C GLY A 563 26.61 22.31 25.92
N LEU A 564 27.07 21.58 26.95
CA LEU A 564 28.13 20.57 26.81
C LEU A 564 27.70 19.34 26.01
N GLY A 565 26.41 18.97 26.06
CA GLY A 565 25.90 17.86 25.25
C GLY A 565 25.96 18.19 23.75
N ARG A 566 25.56 19.40 23.35
CA ARG A 566 25.74 19.90 21.97
C ARG A 566 27.19 19.88 21.53
N THR A 567 28.09 20.31 22.41
CA THR A 567 29.53 20.31 22.12
C THR A 567 30.05 18.89 21.92
N ALA A 568 29.66 17.95 22.78
CA ALA A 568 30.05 16.55 22.66
C ALA A 568 29.51 15.90 21.38
N LEU A 569 28.23 16.11 21.05
CA LEU A 569 27.63 15.58 19.83
C LEU A 569 28.28 16.14 18.57
N ARG A 570 28.51 17.46 18.52
CA ARG A 570 29.21 18.11 17.39
C ARG A 570 30.60 17.50 17.19
N LEU A 571 31.38 17.33 18.26
CA LEU A 571 32.71 16.73 18.18
C LEU A 571 32.68 15.25 17.76
N ALA A 572 31.66 14.51 18.19
CA ALA A 572 31.43 13.13 17.73
C ALA A 572 31.18 13.11 16.21
N LEU A 573 30.31 14.00 15.72
CA LEU A 573 30.00 14.12 14.30
C LEU A 573 31.25 14.54 13.49
N GLU A 574 31.99 15.56 13.91
CA GLU A 574 33.23 16.01 13.25
C GLU A 574 34.34 14.94 13.23
N SER A 575 34.28 13.97 14.15
CA SER A 575 35.22 12.85 14.24
C SER A 575 34.74 11.60 13.51
N GLY A 576 33.62 11.67 12.78
CA GLY A 576 33.11 10.58 11.94
C GLY A 576 32.26 9.54 12.67
N HIS A 577 31.86 9.76 13.94
CA HIS A 577 30.93 8.85 14.62
C HIS A 577 29.57 8.91 13.92
N GLY A 578 29.07 7.75 13.51
CA GLY A 578 27.72 7.59 12.92
C GLY A 578 26.70 6.97 13.89
N VAL A 579 27.14 6.57 15.09
CA VAL A 579 26.25 5.98 16.10
C VAL A 579 26.49 6.67 17.44
N ALA A 580 25.42 7.14 18.08
CA ALA A 580 25.46 7.72 19.42
C ALA A 580 24.10 7.58 20.12
N LEU A 581 24.13 7.50 21.45
CA LEU A 581 22.93 7.49 22.31
C LEU A 581 22.93 8.71 23.23
N TRP A 582 21.76 9.28 23.48
CA TRP A 582 21.60 10.33 24.49
C TRP A 582 20.20 10.34 25.07
N ARG A 583 20.02 11.12 26.14
CA ARG A 583 18.69 11.40 26.70
C ARG A 583 18.14 12.70 26.15
N VAL A 584 16.95 12.66 25.53
CA VAL A 584 16.26 13.86 25.01
C VAL A 584 15.84 14.84 26.11
N ASP A 585 15.66 14.34 27.33
CA ASP A 585 15.39 15.12 28.55
C ASP A 585 16.64 15.28 29.44
N GLY A 586 17.82 15.17 28.84
CA GLY A 586 19.10 15.21 29.56
C GLY A 586 19.32 16.54 30.29
N HIS A 587 20.07 16.49 31.39
CA HIS A 587 20.33 17.68 32.20
C HIS A 587 21.23 18.68 31.47
N GLY A 588 21.00 19.98 31.71
CA GLY A 588 21.77 21.07 31.09
C GLY A 588 23.14 21.30 31.74
N SER A 589 23.25 22.31 32.61
CA SER A 589 24.50 22.75 33.23
C SER A 589 24.80 22.15 34.60
N GLY A 590 23.83 21.44 35.23
CA GLY A 590 24.04 20.76 36.50
C GLY A 590 25.05 19.60 36.43
N GLY A 591 25.56 19.18 37.59
CA GLY A 591 26.36 17.96 37.74
C GLY A 591 25.56 16.70 37.41
N CYS A 592 26.26 15.59 37.14
CA CYS A 592 25.61 14.30 36.93
C CYS A 592 24.88 13.86 38.22
N SER A 593 23.71 13.26 38.07
CA SER A 593 22.92 12.67 39.16
C SER A 593 23.00 11.14 39.12
N ASP A 594 22.44 10.45 40.12
CA ASP A 594 22.33 8.98 40.15
C ASP A 594 21.62 8.42 38.91
N SER A 595 20.70 9.19 38.31
CA SER A 595 20.03 8.80 37.06
C SER A 595 20.99 8.75 35.86
N CYS A 596 22.11 9.49 35.90
CA CYS A 596 23.14 9.41 34.89
C CYS A 596 23.97 8.13 35.07
N GLU A 597 24.30 7.74 36.31
CA GLU A 597 24.99 6.47 36.57
C GLU A 597 24.14 5.27 36.16
N ASP A 598 22.84 5.27 36.48
CA ASP A 598 21.91 4.22 36.06
C ASP A 598 21.82 4.14 34.53
N LEU A 599 21.75 5.29 33.82
CA LEU A 599 21.78 5.31 32.36
C LEU A 599 23.03 4.62 31.79
N HIS A 600 24.22 4.94 32.30
CA HIS A 600 25.47 4.34 31.80
C HIS A 600 25.58 2.85 32.15
N ALA A 601 25.08 2.44 33.32
CA ALA A 601 25.02 1.02 33.69
C ALA A 601 24.03 0.24 32.81
N LYS A 602 22.85 0.80 32.54
CA LYS A 602 21.81 0.16 31.74
C LYS A 602 22.10 0.15 30.23
N THR A 603 22.76 1.19 29.71
CA THR A 603 23.23 1.19 28.32
C THR A 603 24.28 0.10 28.08
N LYS A 604 25.13 -0.24 29.06
CA LYS A 604 26.00 -1.42 28.96
C LYS A 604 25.19 -2.70 28.72
N TRP A 605 24.10 -2.91 29.46
CA TRP A 605 23.20 -4.05 29.26
C TRP A 605 22.51 -4.05 27.88
N LEU A 606 22.23 -2.87 27.31
CA LEU A 606 21.73 -2.77 25.93
C LEU A 606 22.75 -3.26 24.88
N PHE A 607 24.04 -3.03 25.11
CA PHE A 607 25.09 -3.43 24.17
C PHE A 607 25.55 -4.89 24.33
N GLU A 608 25.50 -5.45 25.56
CA GLU A 608 25.94 -6.82 25.86
C GLU A 608 25.43 -7.93 24.91
N PRO A 609 24.13 -7.96 24.50
CA PRO A 609 23.62 -9.01 23.64
C PRO A 609 23.78 -8.72 22.13
N LEU A 610 24.30 -7.57 21.73
CA LEU A 610 24.41 -7.20 20.32
C LEU A 610 25.50 -8.02 19.63
N GLU A 611 25.15 -8.62 18.50
CA GLU A 611 26.12 -9.30 17.62
C GLU A 611 26.63 -8.37 16.52
N SER A 612 25.85 -7.32 16.20
CA SER A 612 26.15 -6.31 15.19
C SER A 612 25.51 -4.98 15.55
N VAL A 613 26.12 -3.89 15.06
CA VAL A 613 25.56 -2.53 15.17
C VAL A 613 24.18 -2.42 14.50
N THR A 614 23.88 -3.25 13.50
CA THR A 614 22.59 -3.25 12.80
C THR A 614 21.43 -3.71 13.68
N GLU A 615 21.69 -4.41 14.79
CA GLU A 615 20.67 -4.85 15.74
C GLU A 615 20.23 -3.74 16.71
N LEU A 616 21.06 -2.70 16.91
CA LEU A 616 20.85 -1.67 17.93
C LEU A 616 19.50 -0.93 17.79
N PRO A 617 19.07 -0.48 16.59
CA PRO A 617 17.77 0.17 16.43
C PRO A 617 16.59 -0.74 16.85
N ASP A 618 16.66 -2.05 16.57
CA ASP A 618 15.58 -2.97 16.93
C ASP A 618 15.57 -3.29 18.42
N ARG A 619 16.74 -3.40 19.06
CA ARG A 619 16.81 -3.55 20.52
C ARG A 619 16.20 -2.37 21.27
N LEU A 620 16.47 -1.14 20.81
CA LEU A 620 15.86 0.03 21.40
C LEU A 620 14.33 0.06 21.18
N ARG A 621 13.86 -0.38 20.00
CA ARG A 621 12.42 -0.56 19.74
C ARG A 621 11.79 -1.58 20.68
N GLN A 622 12.41 -2.76 20.85
CA GLN A 622 11.93 -3.82 21.75
C GLN A 622 11.78 -3.31 23.19
N LEU A 623 12.77 -2.57 23.70
CA LEU A 623 12.67 -1.97 25.04
C LEU A 623 11.49 -1.01 25.17
N ARG A 624 11.22 -0.20 24.14
CA ARG A 624 10.07 0.72 24.13
C ARG A 624 8.74 -0.02 24.00
N GLN A 625 8.72 -1.16 23.31
CA GLN A 625 7.57 -2.06 23.27
C GLN A 625 7.30 -2.64 24.66
N GLU A 626 8.31 -3.17 25.35
CA GLU A 626 8.19 -3.68 26.73
C GLU A 626 7.69 -2.58 27.70
N ILE A 627 8.12 -1.32 27.53
CA ILE A 627 7.60 -0.19 28.32
C ILE A 627 6.10 0.03 28.05
N SER A 628 5.67 -0.06 26.78
CA SER A 628 4.25 0.03 26.40
C SER A 628 3.43 -1.11 27.00
N GLU A 629 4.04 -2.30 27.12
CA GLU A 629 3.48 -3.49 27.78
C GLU A 629 3.58 -3.43 29.33
N ARG A 630 3.88 -2.24 29.88
CA ARG A 630 3.92 -1.91 31.32
C ARG A 630 5.07 -2.54 32.12
N HIS A 631 6.17 -2.92 31.47
CA HIS A 631 7.41 -3.32 32.15
C HIS A 631 8.18 -2.12 32.71
N VAL A 632 7.98 -1.87 34.02
CA VAL A 632 8.53 -0.69 34.73
C VAL A 632 10.05 -0.63 34.80
N ASP A 633 10.74 -1.77 34.80
CA ASP A 633 12.20 -1.88 34.86
C ASP A 633 12.90 -1.41 33.57
N ARG A 634 12.13 -1.22 32.49
CA ARG A 634 12.61 -0.73 31.19
C ARG A 634 12.47 0.78 30.98
N ARG A 635 11.81 1.49 31.90
CA ARG A 635 11.51 2.93 31.77
C ARG A 635 12.72 3.84 31.54
N TRP A 636 13.92 3.41 31.95
CA TRP A 636 15.16 4.15 31.72
C TRP A 636 15.47 4.38 30.22
N ALA A 637 14.98 3.50 29.33
CA ALA A 637 15.21 3.57 27.89
C ALA A 637 14.20 4.48 27.16
N GLU A 638 13.12 4.89 27.83
CA GLU A 638 12.07 5.74 27.27
C GLU A 638 12.60 7.09 26.73
N PRO A 639 13.47 7.83 27.44
CA PRO A 639 14.02 9.10 26.95
C PRO A 639 15.22 8.93 26.00
N LEU A 640 15.68 7.70 25.72
CA LEU A 640 16.84 7.51 24.87
C LEU A 640 16.52 7.83 23.41
N ALA A 641 17.36 8.62 22.77
CA ALA A 641 17.40 8.80 21.32
C ALA A 641 18.66 8.15 20.75
N LEU A 642 18.60 7.79 19.46
CA LEU A 642 19.63 7.08 18.74
C LEU A 642 19.96 7.81 17.43
N LEU A 643 21.21 8.26 17.31
CA LEU A 643 21.82 8.59 16.04
C LEU A 643 22.23 7.28 15.39
N TYR A 644 21.75 7.02 14.18
CA TYR A 644 22.19 5.91 13.35
C TYR A 644 22.34 6.43 11.93
N ASP A 645 23.53 6.91 11.61
CA ASP A 645 23.85 7.69 10.43
C ASP A 645 24.79 6.88 9.54
N ASP A 646 24.21 5.98 8.74
CA ASP A 646 24.93 5.09 7.82
C ASP A 646 25.39 5.86 6.56
N PRO A 647 26.70 6.09 6.36
CA PRO A 647 27.22 6.83 5.20
C PRO A 647 26.97 6.13 3.87
N ARG A 648 26.69 4.82 3.89
CA ARG A 648 26.46 4.04 2.67
C ARG A 648 25.05 4.27 2.12
N ARG A 649 24.19 4.95 2.88
CA ARG A 649 22.83 5.36 2.52
C ARG A 649 22.72 6.87 2.72
N PRO A 650 23.34 7.67 1.83
CA PRO A 650 23.37 9.12 1.96
C PRO A 650 21.95 9.69 1.90
N LEU A 651 21.71 10.76 2.66
CA LEU A 651 20.47 11.52 2.52
C LEU A 651 20.44 12.22 1.16
N PRO A 652 19.25 12.38 0.54
CA PRO A 652 19.10 13.17 -0.68
C PRO A 652 19.80 14.53 -0.56
N ALA A 653 20.52 14.91 -1.62
CA ALA A 653 21.15 16.22 -1.68
C ALA A 653 20.08 17.32 -1.70
N GLU A 654 20.45 18.54 -1.30
CA GLU A 654 19.60 19.69 -1.53
C GLU A 654 19.38 19.86 -3.04
N ASP A 655 18.13 19.92 -3.49
CA ASP A 655 17.84 20.28 -4.88
C ASP A 655 18.34 21.70 -5.11
N THR A 656 19.54 21.82 -5.65
CA THR A 656 20.11 23.10 -6.08
C THR A 656 19.57 23.52 -7.45
N THR A 657 18.51 22.88 -7.95
CA THR A 657 17.87 23.33 -9.19
C THR A 657 17.28 24.72 -8.90
N PRO A 658 17.75 25.78 -9.57
CA PRO A 658 17.18 27.10 -9.39
C PRO A 658 15.68 26.99 -9.72
N LEU A 659 14.82 27.25 -8.74
CA LEU A 659 13.42 27.54 -9.02
C LEU A 659 13.44 28.78 -9.91
N ASP A 660 13.22 28.60 -11.21
CA ASP A 660 12.90 29.71 -12.10
C ASP A 660 11.65 30.38 -11.51
N ALA A 661 11.85 31.52 -10.87
CA ALA A 661 10.77 32.35 -10.41
C ALA A 661 9.90 32.67 -11.63
N PRO A 662 8.58 32.44 -11.58
CA PRO A 662 7.70 32.80 -12.69
C PRO A 662 7.81 34.31 -12.90
N LEU A 663 8.17 34.70 -14.13
CA LEU A 663 8.08 36.08 -14.62
C LEU A 663 6.62 36.54 -14.71
#